data_AF-A0A961KBN5-F1
#
_entry.id   AF-A0A961KBN5-F1
#
_cell.length_a   1.000
_cell.length_b   1.000
_cell.length_c   1.000
_cell.angle_alpha   90.00
_cell.angle_beta   90.00
_cell.angle_gamma   90.00
#
_symmetry.space_group_name_H-M   'P 1'
#
loop_
_entity.id
_entity.type
_entity.pdbx_description
1 polymer ?
#
loop_
_entity_poly.entity_id
_entity_poly.type
_entity_poly.pdbx_seq_one_letter_code
_entity_poly.pdbx_strand_id
1 'polypeptide(L)'
;AIREILVDRRTAWSVLTGSGTGGGGAAVEVRVGAVAGMTATPALAGDPGATVSFPGTLAGIRIGRDYRLRLADGTDQTVTLRGVAFDAVTGRTRWTVLPEALSFAAQTVTVLEATLAASSAGAGGGRIRIDKPDLFGGESREGGIVGDVDVLMGGPAQGANDYLAARMGGAVPAWRGLCSLVLRQVYLGNNPYLKPWAVRVTRVLTGEAGVLQWYPEKAPIVPEANISDAAIYIALDVSGSMSGSRMAAQKAGVAALLREIAASVDPDRSNDIRIVLWSAGVVGAIERRNMGPADYTALEAWMLGLSNSTSGGTSFDAAFVQAAAFFGGGGSKRRIVIFVTDGEPSPASSVDAALAIIRTLPPSDIFGFNLALADTSATARIDNTPVDGVPVIPAGNSQALVASLRGAFGNGPDMNPAHIIRECLTNRDWGLGYSGAEIGPSFTAAADALHTEGFGLSLIWQQDSSIEEFIGSVLDHIDATLFIDRRTGLWELKLIRADYVASSLPLFDETNVVDWGRLGRRAPGDLVNSVTVRFTDAWTDDTGAVSVTDTARVQSMGEVLATTLDYPGIRYQGLAVRVAERDLRALSAPLLTGEIVVNREGANLGPGDVIRLRSSRLGLEDVVMRLSEIGQGDGRDNGIRLKIVEDVFALGATAIAGGRRPSGGTVTQPPRALTRRMVAEAPYWLLVRELGHAEADRVLADDPDAGTLVASGERPSADALAA
;
A
#
# COMPACT_ATOMS: atom_id res chain seq x y z
N ALA A 1 -7.17 4.52 -14.98
CA ALA A 1 -7.08 5.96 -15.26
C ALA A 1 -5.64 6.45 -15.05
N ILE A 2 -5.21 7.51 -15.75
CA ILE A 2 -3.88 8.11 -15.55
C ILE A 2 -3.97 9.13 -14.41
N ARG A 3 -3.05 9.02 -13.44
CA ARG A 3 -2.91 9.95 -12.31
C ARG A 3 -1.86 11.02 -12.56
N GLU A 4 -0.73 10.60 -13.11
CA GLU A 4 0.43 11.49 -13.33
C GLU A 4 1.14 11.14 -14.63
N ILE A 5 1.74 12.16 -15.23
CA ILE A 5 2.74 12.03 -16.28
C ILE A 5 4.04 12.58 -15.71
N LEU A 6 5.04 11.71 -15.64
CA LEU A 6 6.36 11.97 -15.10
C LEU A 6 7.36 12.10 -16.24
N VAL A 7 8.33 13.01 -16.09
CA VAL A 7 9.47 13.16 -16.99
C VAL A 7 10.72 13.34 -16.15
N ASP A 8 11.68 12.40 -16.26
CA ASP A 8 12.92 12.40 -15.48
C ASP A 8 12.67 12.48 -13.95
N ARG A 9 11.76 11.61 -13.46
CA ARG A 9 11.22 11.58 -12.08
C ARG A 9 10.53 12.87 -11.59
N ARG A 10 10.33 13.87 -12.45
CA ARG A 10 9.60 15.11 -12.13
C ARG A 10 8.19 15.05 -12.68
N THR A 11 7.22 15.55 -11.93
CA THR A 11 5.82 15.58 -12.37
C THR A 11 5.60 16.67 -13.41
N ALA A 12 5.41 16.26 -14.66
CA ALA A 12 5.06 17.14 -15.78
C ALA A 12 3.56 17.46 -15.77
N TRP A 13 2.73 16.48 -15.41
CA TRP A 13 1.29 16.64 -15.26
C TRP A 13 0.76 15.74 -14.15
N SER A 14 -0.27 16.20 -13.47
CA SER A 14 -1.06 15.41 -12.54
C SER A 14 -2.53 15.79 -12.68
N VAL A 15 -3.44 14.91 -12.27
CA VAL A 15 -4.90 15.18 -12.29
C VAL A 15 -5.26 16.50 -11.58
N LEU A 16 -4.44 16.95 -10.62
CA LEU A 16 -4.52 18.26 -9.97
C LEU A 16 -4.35 19.49 -10.87
N THR A 17 -3.53 19.35 -11.91
CA THR A 17 -2.98 20.47 -12.67
C THR A 17 -3.57 20.58 -14.08
N GLY A 18 -4.37 19.60 -14.51
CA GLY A 18 -4.84 19.49 -15.89
C GLY A 18 -6.16 20.16 -16.19
N SER A 19 -6.18 21.31 -16.86
CA SER A 19 -7.39 21.84 -17.51
C SER A 19 -7.83 20.94 -18.67
N GLY A 20 -8.87 20.12 -18.46
CA GLY A 20 -9.44 19.25 -19.49
C GLY A 20 -10.56 19.93 -20.29
N THR A 21 -10.51 19.88 -21.63
CA THR A 21 -11.57 20.44 -22.52
C THR A 21 -12.53 19.41 -23.11
N GLY A 22 -12.56 18.19 -22.59
CA GLY A 22 -13.58 17.21 -23.00
C GLY A 22 -13.17 15.78 -22.68
N GLY A 23 -13.97 15.10 -21.86
CA GLY A 23 -13.81 13.69 -21.49
C GLY A 23 -13.90 13.46 -19.99
N GLY A 24 -15.09 13.08 -19.50
CA GLY A 24 -15.32 12.19 -18.34
C GLY A 24 -14.75 12.53 -16.95
N GLY A 25 -13.93 13.55 -16.75
CA GLY A 25 -13.70 14.17 -15.45
C GLY A 25 -14.80 15.19 -15.23
N ALA A 26 -15.59 15.08 -14.16
CA ALA A 26 -16.54 16.11 -13.81
C ALA A 26 -15.77 17.40 -13.52
N ALA A 27 -15.67 18.31 -14.48
CA ALA A 27 -15.32 19.69 -14.18
C ALA A 27 -16.46 20.23 -13.32
N VAL A 28 -16.19 20.55 -12.05
CA VAL A 28 -17.11 21.36 -11.26
C VAL A 28 -17.00 22.75 -11.85
N GLU A 29 -17.95 23.08 -12.73
CA GLU A 29 -18.11 24.43 -13.26
C GLU A 29 -18.42 25.36 -12.09
N VAL A 30 -17.42 26.11 -11.62
CA VAL A 30 -17.63 27.09 -10.54
C VAL A 30 -18.28 28.30 -11.17
N ARG A 31 -19.51 28.58 -10.78
CA ARG A 31 -20.23 29.77 -11.22
C ARG A 31 -19.53 31.02 -10.67
N VAL A 32 -18.84 31.76 -11.54
CA VAL A 32 -18.22 33.04 -11.20
C VAL A 32 -19.31 34.11 -11.00
N GLY A 33 -20.36 34.05 -11.81
CA GLY A 33 -21.51 34.93 -11.67
C GLY A 33 -22.43 34.89 -12.90
N ALA A 34 -23.51 35.66 -12.84
CA ALA A 34 -24.34 35.94 -14.00
C ALA A 34 -24.30 37.44 -14.31
N VAL A 35 -24.09 37.77 -15.58
CA VAL A 35 -23.93 39.14 -16.05
C VAL A 35 -25.05 39.45 -17.04
N ALA A 36 -25.86 40.46 -16.72
CA ALA A 36 -26.91 40.93 -17.62
C ALA A 36 -26.34 41.91 -18.66
N GLY A 37 -26.74 41.75 -19.92
CA GLY A 37 -26.35 42.67 -21.01
C GLY A 37 -24.90 42.49 -21.50
N MET A 38 -24.38 41.26 -21.43
CA MET A 38 -23.07 40.90 -21.99
C MET A 38 -23.19 40.69 -23.51
N THR A 39 -22.25 41.26 -24.27
CA THR A 39 -22.17 41.18 -25.73
C THR A 39 -20.79 40.70 -26.16
N ALA A 40 -20.68 39.94 -27.26
CA ALA A 40 -19.41 39.62 -27.90
C ALA A 40 -19.36 40.15 -29.33
N THR A 41 -18.22 40.72 -29.70
CA THR A 41 -17.93 41.27 -31.01
C THR A 41 -16.68 40.57 -31.56
N PRO A 42 -16.71 40.02 -32.78
CA PRO A 42 -15.55 39.34 -33.35
C PRO A 42 -14.39 40.33 -33.55
N ALA A 43 -13.18 39.79 -33.57
CA ALA A 43 -11.96 40.55 -33.81
C ALA A 43 -11.91 41.08 -35.26
N LEU A 44 -11.42 42.32 -35.47
CA LEU A 44 -11.05 42.80 -36.80
C LEU A 44 -9.62 42.36 -37.13
N ALA A 45 -9.25 42.43 -38.42
CA ALA A 45 -7.90 42.07 -38.85
C ALA A 45 -6.83 42.93 -38.14
N GLY A 46 -6.00 42.29 -37.31
CA GLY A 46 -4.95 42.93 -36.51
C GLY A 46 -5.27 43.11 -35.02
N ASP A 47 -6.48 42.77 -34.58
CA ASP A 47 -6.87 42.80 -33.17
C ASP A 47 -6.32 41.58 -32.39
N PRO A 48 -6.02 41.72 -31.08
CA PRO A 48 -5.46 40.65 -30.26
C PRO A 48 -6.47 39.56 -29.82
N GLY A 49 -7.74 39.67 -30.24
CA GLY A 49 -8.83 38.76 -29.86
C GLY A 49 -10.22 39.39 -30.02
N ALA A 50 -11.28 38.58 -29.91
CA ALA A 50 -12.66 39.07 -29.87
C ALA A 50 -12.91 39.90 -28.60
N THR A 51 -13.83 40.86 -28.66
CA THR A 51 -14.14 41.74 -27.53
C THR A 51 -15.48 41.38 -26.91
N VAL A 52 -15.46 40.97 -25.64
CA VAL A 52 -16.66 40.80 -24.79
C VAL A 52 -16.85 42.05 -23.94
N SER A 53 -18.05 42.64 -23.91
CA SER A 53 -18.36 43.83 -23.10
C SER A 53 -19.61 43.64 -22.27
N PHE A 54 -19.59 44.16 -21.04
CA PHE A 54 -20.73 44.11 -20.12
C PHE A 54 -20.68 45.24 -19.08
N PRO A 55 -21.82 45.62 -18.48
CA PRO A 55 -21.88 46.59 -17.39
C PRO A 55 -21.37 46.02 -16.06
N GLY A 56 -20.70 46.85 -15.26
CA GLY A 56 -20.14 46.48 -13.95
C GLY A 56 -18.82 45.71 -14.04
N THR A 57 -18.41 45.13 -12.92
CA THR A 57 -17.19 44.31 -12.78
C THR A 57 -17.55 42.89 -12.36
N LEU A 58 -16.78 41.91 -12.83
CA LEU A 58 -16.92 40.52 -12.41
C LEU A 58 -15.68 40.10 -11.61
N ALA A 59 -15.87 39.77 -10.33
CA ALA A 59 -14.79 39.36 -9.44
C ALA A 59 -14.36 37.91 -9.72
N GLY A 60 -13.10 37.55 -9.39
CA GLY A 60 -12.60 36.18 -9.53
C GLY A 60 -12.03 35.83 -10.92
N ILE A 61 -11.97 36.79 -11.83
CA ILE A 61 -11.52 36.58 -13.21
C ILE A 61 -9.99 36.75 -13.35
N ARG A 62 -9.33 35.88 -14.13
CA ARG A 62 -7.87 35.85 -14.34
C ARG A 62 -7.52 35.80 -15.82
N ILE A 63 -6.56 36.64 -16.21
CA ILE A 63 -5.99 36.61 -17.56
C ILE A 63 -5.24 35.28 -17.76
N GLY A 64 -5.39 34.69 -18.95
CA GLY A 64 -4.78 33.41 -19.33
C GLY A 64 -5.63 32.17 -19.01
N ARG A 65 -6.84 32.33 -18.45
CA ARG A 65 -7.74 31.23 -18.10
C ARG A 65 -8.88 31.07 -19.10
N ASP A 66 -9.38 29.83 -19.17
CA ASP A 66 -10.56 29.47 -19.95
C ASP A 66 -11.83 29.63 -19.10
N TYR A 67 -12.81 30.31 -19.68
CA TYR A 67 -14.13 30.51 -19.12
C TYR A 67 -15.18 29.95 -20.07
N ARG A 68 -16.23 29.35 -19.50
CA ARG A 68 -17.39 28.92 -20.25
C ARG A 68 -18.51 29.94 -20.07
N LEU A 69 -18.96 30.51 -21.19
CA LEU A 69 -20.04 31.48 -21.26
C LEU A 69 -21.33 30.74 -21.64
N ARG A 70 -22.23 30.55 -20.68
CA ARG A 70 -23.56 29.96 -20.93
C ARG A 70 -24.52 31.06 -21.33
N LEU A 71 -24.96 31.02 -22.58
CA LEU A 71 -25.89 31.97 -23.18
C LEU A 71 -27.34 31.69 -22.75
N ALA A 72 -28.25 32.63 -22.98
CA ALA A 72 -29.64 32.53 -22.53
C ALA A 72 -30.44 31.45 -23.30
N ASP A 73 -29.97 31.06 -24.49
CA ASP A 73 -30.54 29.98 -25.30
C ASP A 73 -30.07 28.58 -24.87
N GLY A 74 -29.24 28.49 -23.82
CA GLY A 74 -28.67 27.24 -23.31
C GLY A 74 -27.43 26.75 -24.04
N THR A 75 -26.93 27.49 -25.04
CA THR A 75 -25.66 27.18 -25.70
C THR A 75 -24.46 27.70 -24.89
N ASP A 76 -23.34 26.98 -24.97
CA ASP A 76 -22.13 27.33 -24.25
C ASP A 76 -21.01 27.72 -25.22
N GLN A 77 -20.28 28.80 -24.91
CA GLN A 77 -19.11 29.27 -25.65
C GLN A 77 -17.87 29.26 -24.74
N THR A 78 -16.82 28.55 -25.14
CA THR A 78 -15.55 28.53 -24.39
C THR A 78 -14.66 29.68 -24.85
N VAL A 79 -14.16 30.47 -23.90
CA VAL A 79 -13.34 31.63 -24.19
C VAL A 79 -12.07 31.65 -23.34
N THR A 80 -10.92 31.89 -23.96
CA THR A 80 -9.66 32.14 -23.24
C THR A 80 -9.49 33.63 -23.02
N LEU A 81 -9.38 34.06 -21.76
CA LEU A 81 -9.23 35.48 -21.44
C LEU A 81 -7.80 35.98 -21.68
N ARG A 82 -7.64 37.01 -22.50
CA ARG A 82 -6.33 37.58 -22.88
C ARG A 82 -6.09 38.96 -22.28
N GLY A 83 -7.15 39.69 -21.92
CA GLY A 83 -7.04 41.00 -21.29
C GLY A 83 -8.36 41.45 -20.68
N VAL A 84 -8.28 42.32 -19.67
CA VAL A 84 -9.44 42.92 -19.00
C VAL A 84 -9.19 44.42 -18.85
N ALA A 85 -10.16 45.25 -19.23
CA ALA A 85 -10.14 46.69 -19.04
C ALA A 85 -11.49 47.16 -18.50
N PHE A 86 -11.48 47.94 -17.42
CA PHE A 86 -12.67 48.58 -16.86
C PHE A 86 -12.64 50.08 -17.13
N ASP A 87 -13.73 50.61 -17.67
CA ASP A 87 -13.91 52.05 -17.85
C ASP A 87 -14.83 52.58 -16.74
N ALA A 88 -14.25 53.35 -15.83
CA ALA A 88 -14.94 53.92 -14.68
C ALA A 88 -15.94 55.03 -15.04
N VAL A 89 -15.84 55.65 -16.22
CA VAL A 89 -16.76 56.71 -16.66
C VAL A 89 -18.04 56.11 -17.22
N THR A 90 -17.91 55.05 -18.02
CA THR A 90 -19.06 54.36 -18.63
C THR A 90 -19.60 53.20 -17.77
N GLY A 91 -18.84 52.79 -16.75
CA GLY A 91 -19.19 51.69 -15.86
C GLY A 91 -19.19 50.32 -16.56
N ARG A 92 -18.40 50.16 -17.64
CA ARG A 92 -18.37 48.93 -18.45
C ARG A 92 -17.01 48.24 -18.39
N THR A 93 -17.03 46.92 -18.31
CA THR A 93 -15.86 46.07 -18.47
C THR A 93 -15.77 45.58 -19.92
N ARG A 94 -14.54 45.51 -20.44
CA ARG A 94 -14.18 44.88 -21.72
C ARG A 94 -13.18 43.77 -21.48
N TRP A 95 -13.44 42.61 -22.06
CA TRP A 95 -12.52 41.48 -22.12
C TRP A 95 -12.06 41.27 -23.54
N THR A 96 -10.76 41.02 -23.71
CA THR A 96 -10.18 40.50 -24.95
C THR A 96 -10.10 38.99 -24.81
N VAL A 97 -10.70 38.23 -25.72
CA VAL A 97 -10.81 36.76 -25.60
C VAL A 97 -10.52 36.04 -26.92
N LEU A 98 -10.16 34.76 -26.84
CA LEU A 98 -10.15 33.82 -27.97
C LEU A 98 -11.31 32.84 -27.82
N PRO A 99 -11.92 32.32 -28.90
CA PRO A 99 -11.55 32.51 -30.31
C PRO A 99 -11.92 33.89 -30.87
N GLU A 100 -11.17 34.36 -31.88
CA GLU A 100 -11.36 35.64 -32.56
C GLU A 100 -12.73 35.78 -33.27
N ALA A 101 -13.36 34.65 -33.58
CA ALA A 101 -14.66 34.60 -34.25
C ALA A 101 -15.87 34.69 -33.29
N LEU A 102 -15.65 34.82 -31.98
CA LEU A 102 -16.73 34.86 -30.99
C LEU A 102 -17.68 36.04 -31.23
N SER A 103 -18.98 35.76 -31.35
CA SER A 103 -20.01 36.78 -31.59
C SER A 103 -21.35 36.37 -30.96
N PHE A 104 -21.97 37.28 -30.20
CA PHE A 104 -23.36 37.15 -29.74
C PHE A 104 -23.93 38.50 -29.30
N ALA A 105 -25.24 38.67 -29.52
CA ALA A 105 -25.99 39.87 -29.13
C ALA A 105 -26.15 40.00 -27.60
N ALA A 106 -26.53 41.20 -27.13
CA ALA A 106 -26.63 41.51 -25.71
C ALA A 106 -27.62 40.59 -25.00
N GLN A 107 -27.14 39.82 -24.03
CA GLN A 107 -27.97 38.87 -23.28
C GLN A 107 -27.44 38.64 -21.87
N THR A 108 -28.22 37.91 -21.06
CA THR A 108 -27.74 37.42 -19.77
C THR A 108 -26.86 36.22 -19.99
N VAL A 109 -25.61 36.30 -19.55
CA VAL A 109 -24.62 35.22 -19.68
C VAL A 109 -24.21 34.76 -18.29
N THR A 110 -24.26 33.46 -18.06
CA THR A 110 -23.67 32.87 -16.86
C THR A 110 -22.22 32.52 -17.15
N VAL A 111 -21.31 33.12 -16.38
CA VAL A 111 -19.87 32.87 -16.52
C VAL A 111 -19.47 31.78 -15.54
N LEU A 112 -18.91 30.71 -16.09
CA LEU A 112 -18.44 29.55 -15.37
C LEU A 112 -16.92 29.49 -15.54
N GLU A 113 -16.19 29.46 -14.44
CA GLU A 113 -14.77 29.13 -14.47
C GLU A 113 -14.70 27.61 -14.57
N ALA A 114 -13.95 27.11 -15.56
CA ALA A 114 -13.58 25.72 -15.59
C ALA A 114 -12.59 25.47 -14.44
N THR A 115 -13.12 25.26 -13.24
CA THR A 115 -12.32 24.83 -12.08
C THR A 115 -12.31 23.32 -12.06
N LEU A 116 -11.12 22.79 -11.82
CA LEU A 116 -10.88 21.36 -11.76
C LEU A 116 -11.49 20.82 -10.47
N ALA A 117 -12.53 20.00 -10.60
CA ALA A 117 -12.86 19.09 -9.51
C ALA A 117 -11.84 17.97 -9.54
N ALA A 118 -11.32 17.66 -8.36
CA ALA A 118 -10.64 16.42 -8.11
C ALA A 118 -11.64 15.26 -8.22
N SER A 119 -11.34 14.29 -9.07
CA SER A 119 -11.96 12.98 -9.03
C SER A 119 -10.88 11.94 -8.70
N SER A 120 -11.18 11.00 -7.80
CA SER A 120 -10.41 9.77 -7.58
C SER A 120 -10.41 8.84 -8.80
N ALA A 121 -11.33 9.08 -9.75
CA ALA A 121 -11.16 8.70 -11.13
C ALA A 121 -10.04 9.56 -11.73
N GLY A 122 -8.86 8.99 -12.01
CA GLY A 122 -7.90 9.70 -12.87
C GLY A 122 -8.57 10.14 -14.18
N ALA A 123 -7.93 10.99 -14.98
CA ALA A 123 -8.56 11.49 -16.19
C ALA A 123 -9.07 10.32 -17.06
N GLY A 124 -10.38 10.34 -17.38
CA GLY A 124 -11.07 9.37 -18.22
C GLY A 124 -10.72 9.50 -19.72
N GLY A 125 -9.58 10.12 -20.02
CA GLY A 125 -9.17 10.58 -21.34
C GLY A 125 -9.61 12.03 -21.59
N GLY A 126 -9.09 12.61 -22.66
CA GLY A 126 -9.32 14.01 -23.03
C GLY A 126 -8.03 14.79 -23.25
N ARG A 127 -8.16 16.03 -23.72
CA ARG A 127 -7.01 16.92 -23.92
C ARG A 127 -6.63 17.60 -22.62
N ILE A 128 -5.35 17.56 -22.27
CA ILE A 128 -4.74 18.24 -21.13
C ILE A 128 -3.71 19.25 -21.63
N ARG A 129 -3.59 20.39 -20.95
CA ARG A 129 -2.50 21.35 -21.15
C ARG A 129 -1.43 21.12 -20.09
N ILE A 130 -0.17 20.96 -20.52
CA ILE A 130 1.00 21.04 -19.66
C ILE A 130 1.60 22.44 -19.81
N ASP A 131 1.79 23.13 -18.69
CA ASP A 131 2.39 24.47 -18.65
C ASP A 131 3.39 24.56 -17.49
N LYS A 132 4.55 23.92 -17.70
CA LYS A 132 5.67 23.84 -16.74
C LYS A 132 6.97 24.28 -17.43
N PRO A 133 7.09 25.55 -17.86
CA PRO A 133 8.24 26.04 -18.63
C PRO A 133 9.57 25.91 -17.89
N ASP A 134 9.55 25.85 -16.55
CA ASP A 134 10.74 25.74 -15.71
C ASP A 134 10.94 24.35 -15.09
N LEU A 135 10.26 23.31 -15.59
CA LEU A 135 10.31 21.96 -15.01
C LEU A 135 11.74 21.43 -14.82
N PHE A 136 12.64 21.78 -15.75
CA PHE A 136 14.05 21.37 -15.73
C PHE A 136 15.00 22.51 -15.33
N GLY A 137 14.49 23.53 -14.63
CA GLY A 137 15.27 24.69 -14.17
C GLY A 137 15.24 25.88 -15.12
N GLY A 138 14.29 25.92 -16.05
CA GLY A 138 14.00 27.07 -16.91
C GLY A 138 15.05 27.34 -17.97
N GLU A 139 15.01 28.54 -18.55
CA GLU A 139 15.96 28.97 -19.59
C GLU A 139 17.43 28.91 -19.15
N SER A 140 17.68 29.01 -17.85
CA SER A 140 19.03 28.93 -17.26
C SER A 140 19.58 27.50 -17.19
N ARG A 141 18.76 26.48 -17.49
CA ARG A 141 19.18 25.07 -17.52
C ARG A 141 18.60 24.36 -18.74
N GLU A 142 17.70 23.40 -18.56
CA GLU A 142 17.20 22.55 -19.64
C GLU A 142 15.76 22.92 -20.07
N GLY A 143 15.24 24.07 -19.63
CA GLY A 143 13.88 24.53 -19.95
C GLY A 143 12.82 23.78 -19.14
N GLY A 144 11.76 23.33 -19.84
CA GLY A 144 10.61 22.66 -19.25
C GLY A 144 9.63 22.17 -20.32
N ILE A 145 8.38 21.91 -19.95
CA ILE A 145 7.38 21.31 -20.85
C ILE A 145 6.19 22.23 -20.99
N VAL A 146 5.84 22.58 -22.23
CA VAL A 146 4.68 23.43 -22.52
C VAL A 146 3.97 22.94 -23.78
N GLY A 147 2.70 22.56 -23.68
CA GLY A 147 1.95 22.06 -24.83
C GLY A 147 0.69 21.28 -24.48
N ASP A 148 -0.09 20.94 -25.50
CA ASP A 148 -1.29 20.12 -25.36
C ASP A 148 -0.94 18.64 -25.55
N VAL A 149 -1.48 17.80 -24.66
CA VAL A 149 -1.38 16.34 -24.74
C VAL A 149 -2.79 15.78 -24.75
N ASP A 150 -3.13 14.94 -25.73
CA ASP A 150 -4.37 14.18 -25.68
C ASP A 150 -4.13 12.86 -24.96
N VAL A 151 -4.90 12.61 -23.90
CA VAL A 151 -4.95 11.33 -23.18
C VAL A 151 -6.06 10.48 -23.80
N LEU A 152 -5.68 9.36 -24.39
CA LEU A 152 -6.61 8.42 -25.01
C LEU A 152 -6.67 7.17 -24.12
N MET A 153 -7.84 6.88 -23.54
CA MET A 153 -8.01 5.74 -22.63
C MET A 153 -8.32 4.42 -23.34
N GLY A 154 -8.52 4.45 -24.65
CA GLY A 154 -8.76 3.26 -25.46
C GLY A 154 -10.17 2.67 -25.33
N GLY A 155 -11.13 3.41 -24.78
CA GLY A 155 -12.50 2.92 -24.60
C GLY A 155 -13.20 2.55 -25.92
N PRO A 156 -14.25 1.72 -25.90
CA PRO A 156 -14.91 1.22 -27.11
C PRO A 156 -15.53 2.32 -27.98
N ALA A 157 -15.92 3.44 -27.37
CA ALA A 157 -16.46 4.62 -28.06
C ALA A 157 -15.38 5.60 -28.56
N GLN A 158 -14.08 5.34 -28.32
CA GLN A 158 -13.01 6.25 -28.72
C GLN A 158 -12.98 6.41 -30.25
N GLY A 159 -12.95 7.67 -30.70
CA GLY A 159 -12.80 8.05 -32.11
C GLY A 159 -11.33 8.27 -32.50
N ALA A 160 -11.09 8.52 -33.80
CA ALA A 160 -9.75 8.87 -34.27
C ALA A 160 -9.30 10.23 -33.71
N ASN A 161 -8.02 10.35 -33.34
CA ASN A 161 -7.47 11.60 -32.85
C ASN A 161 -7.40 12.63 -34.00
N ASP A 162 -7.96 13.83 -33.76
CA ASP A 162 -8.08 14.91 -34.73
C ASP A 162 -6.71 15.43 -35.22
N TYR A 163 -5.72 15.54 -34.33
CA TYR A 163 -4.38 16.00 -34.70
C TYR A 163 -3.63 15.00 -35.54
N LEU A 164 -3.66 13.72 -35.17
CA LEU A 164 -3.02 12.67 -35.97
C LEU A 164 -3.71 12.54 -37.33
N ALA A 165 -5.04 12.59 -37.39
CA ALA A 165 -5.78 12.59 -38.65
C ALA A 165 -5.36 13.76 -39.56
N ALA A 166 -5.23 14.97 -39.00
CA ALA A 166 -4.78 16.14 -39.76
C ALA A 166 -3.33 16.01 -40.26
N ARG A 167 -2.43 15.39 -39.47
CA ARG A 167 -1.01 15.26 -39.82
C ARG A 167 -0.70 14.09 -40.76
N MET A 168 -1.53 13.04 -40.76
CA MET A 168 -1.31 11.81 -41.51
C MET A 168 -2.24 11.65 -42.73
N GLY A 169 -3.05 12.66 -43.07
CA GLY A 169 -3.93 12.60 -44.24
C GLY A 169 -5.22 11.79 -44.04
N GLY A 170 -5.74 11.74 -42.81
CA GLY A 170 -7.09 11.24 -42.47
C GLY A 170 -7.21 9.73 -42.21
N ALA A 171 -6.28 8.91 -42.69
CA ALA A 171 -6.30 7.45 -42.50
C ALA A 171 -5.63 7.04 -41.17
N VAL A 172 -6.29 7.32 -40.05
CA VAL A 172 -5.75 7.09 -38.72
C VAL A 172 -6.69 6.23 -37.88
N PRO A 173 -6.23 5.10 -37.29
CA PRO A 173 -7.08 4.27 -36.44
C PRO A 173 -7.46 4.98 -35.15
N ALA A 174 -8.49 4.50 -34.44
CA ALA A 174 -8.91 5.07 -33.16
C ALA A 174 -8.16 4.53 -31.94
N TRP A 175 -7.23 3.59 -32.12
CA TRP A 175 -6.44 2.92 -31.06
C TRP A 175 -7.28 2.48 -29.84
N ARG A 176 -8.42 1.84 -30.10
CA ARG A 176 -9.25 1.23 -29.05
C ARG A 176 -8.49 0.06 -28.42
N GLY A 177 -8.72 -0.18 -27.14
CA GLY A 177 -8.00 -1.16 -26.32
C GLY A 177 -6.61 -0.70 -25.85
N LEU A 178 -6.13 0.48 -26.30
CA LEU A 178 -4.82 1.00 -25.93
C LEU A 178 -4.94 2.34 -25.21
N CYS A 179 -4.32 2.43 -24.04
CA CYS A 179 -4.07 3.71 -23.39
C CYS A 179 -2.87 4.38 -24.05
N SER A 180 -3.03 5.60 -24.57
CA SER A 180 -1.99 6.32 -25.31
C SER A 180 -1.99 7.81 -25.03
N LEU A 181 -0.82 8.44 -25.21
CA LEU A 181 -0.62 9.89 -25.11
C LEU A 181 -0.24 10.43 -26.49
N VAL A 182 -0.95 11.47 -26.95
CA VAL A 182 -0.63 12.17 -28.20
C VAL A 182 -0.16 13.58 -27.89
N LEU A 183 1.13 13.84 -28.10
CA LEU A 183 1.74 15.15 -27.87
C LEU A 183 1.53 16.04 -29.11
N ARG A 184 0.74 17.12 -28.97
CA ARG A 184 0.39 18.04 -30.07
C ARG A 184 1.43 19.14 -30.22
N GLN A 185 2.60 18.80 -30.78
CA GLN A 185 3.75 19.72 -30.92
C GLN A 185 4.15 20.37 -29.58
N VAL A 186 4.27 19.55 -28.54
CA VAL A 186 4.66 20.00 -27.20
C VAL A 186 6.10 20.50 -27.24
N TYR A 187 6.38 21.64 -26.60
CA TYR A 187 7.73 22.09 -26.28
C TYR A 187 8.29 21.20 -25.16
N LEU A 188 9.48 20.62 -25.39
CA LEU A 188 10.08 19.56 -24.57
C LEU A 188 11.47 19.96 -24.06
N GLY A 189 11.60 21.20 -23.61
CA GLY A 189 12.84 21.75 -23.07
C GLY A 189 13.87 22.10 -24.14
N ASN A 190 15.05 22.48 -23.67
CA ASN A 190 16.16 22.98 -24.49
C ASN A 190 17.26 21.93 -24.72
N ASN A 191 17.09 20.70 -24.21
CA ASN A 191 18.05 19.62 -24.37
C ASN A 191 17.74 18.82 -25.66
N PRO A 192 18.73 18.52 -26.52
CA PRO A 192 18.53 17.68 -27.71
C PRO A 192 18.13 16.22 -27.40
N TYR A 193 18.35 15.75 -26.17
CA TYR A 193 17.94 14.42 -25.73
C TYR A 193 16.57 14.48 -25.04
N LEU A 194 15.63 13.70 -25.58
CA LEU A 194 14.32 13.55 -24.96
C LEU A 194 14.46 12.82 -23.62
N LYS A 195 14.04 13.49 -22.55
CA LYS A 195 13.96 12.91 -21.21
C LYS A 195 12.97 11.74 -21.17
N PRO A 196 13.19 10.71 -20.34
CA PRO A 196 12.29 9.55 -20.27
C PRO A 196 10.92 9.97 -19.71
N TRP A 197 9.85 9.60 -20.42
CA TRP A 197 8.47 9.79 -20.00
C TRP A 197 7.93 8.53 -19.32
N ALA A 198 7.20 8.70 -18.23
CA ALA A 198 6.50 7.63 -17.54
C ALA A 198 5.10 8.10 -17.14
N VAL A 199 4.20 7.15 -16.90
CA VAL A 199 2.83 7.43 -16.45
C VAL A 199 2.54 6.63 -15.19
N ARG A 200 1.92 7.31 -14.21
CA ARG A 200 1.37 6.64 -13.03
C ARG A 200 -0.09 6.34 -13.29
N VAL A 201 -0.45 5.06 -13.27
CA VAL A 201 -1.80 4.58 -13.57
C VAL A 201 -2.42 3.93 -12.36
N THR A 202 -3.75 4.01 -12.27
CA THR A 202 -4.49 3.27 -11.26
C THR A 202 -5.76 2.68 -11.85
N ARG A 203 -5.99 1.41 -11.54
CA ARG A 203 -7.17 0.66 -11.93
C ARG A 203 -7.55 -0.25 -10.78
N VAL A 204 -8.39 0.26 -9.89
CA VAL A 204 -8.83 -0.46 -8.67
C VAL A 204 -10.32 -0.77 -8.73
N LEU A 205 -11.15 0.24 -9.00
CA LEU A 205 -12.61 0.11 -8.97
C LEU A 205 -13.24 -0.31 -10.31
N THR A 206 -12.42 -0.60 -11.32
CA THR A 206 -12.90 -0.89 -12.67
C THR A 206 -12.34 -2.23 -13.14
N GLY A 207 -13.24 -3.15 -13.51
CA GLY A 207 -12.96 -4.47 -14.05
C GLY A 207 -12.94 -4.51 -15.58
N GLU A 208 -13.23 -5.67 -16.16
CA GLU A 208 -13.28 -5.90 -17.61
C GLU A 208 -14.30 -4.97 -18.30
N ALA A 209 -13.96 -4.47 -19.49
CA ALA A 209 -14.84 -3.60 -20.29
C ALA A 209 -15.42 -2.35 -19.57
N GLY A 210 -14.82 -1.91 -18.46
CA GLY A 210 -15.26 -0.72 -17.72
C GLY A 210 -16.33 -0.99 -16.65
N VAL A 211 -16.67 -2.26 -16.37
CA VAL A 211 -17.64 -2.60 -15.31
C VAL A 211 -17.07 -2.30 -13.92
N LEU A 212 -17.94 -2.14 -12.93
CA LEU A 212 -17.54 -2.00 -11.53
C LEU A 212 -16.78 -3.25 -11.07
N GLN A 213 -15.69 -3.06 -10.33
CA GLN A 213 -14.91 -4.16 -9.77
C GLN A 213 -15.74 -4.98 -8.78
N TRP A 214 -15.49 -6.28 -8.71
CA TRP A 214 -16.07 -7.16 -7.68
C TRP A 214 -15.67 -6.66 -6.28
N TYR A 215 -16.62 -6.66 -5.35
CA TYR A 215 -16.42 -6.25 -3.96
C TYR A 215 -15.65 -4.91 -3.82
N PRO A 216 -16.21 -3.81 -4.38
CA PRO A 216 -15.50 -2.54 -4.57
C PRO A 216 -15.12 -1.86 -3.25
N GLU A 217 -15.80 -2.16 -2.15
CA GLU A 217 -15.51 -1.64 -0.82
C GLU A 217 -14.21 -2.19 -0.24
N LYS A 218 -13.72 -3.34 -0.75
CA LYS A 218 -12.48 -4.00 -0.31
C LYS A 218 -11.39 -4.04 -1.37
N ALA A 219 -11.71 -3.63 -2.60
CA ALA A 219 -10.76 -3.55 -3.71
C ALA A 219 -9.61 -2.56 -3.45
N PRO A 220 -9.87 -1.31 -2.98
CA PRO A 220 -8.79 -0.39 -2.63
C PRO A 220 -8.22 -0.73 -1.26
N ILE A 221 -6.92 -0.98 -1.19
CA ILE A 221 -6.19 -1.00 0.08
C ILE A 221 -5.35 0.26 0.12
N VAL A 222 -5.67 1.11 1.08
CA VAL A 222 -4.89 2.33 1.33
C VAL A 222 -3.77 1.99 2.32
N PRO A 223 -2.50 2.07 1.90
CA PRO A 223 -1.36 1.66 2.72
C PRO A 223 -1.11 2.66 3.85
N GLU A 224 -0.50 2.21 4.95
CA GLU A 224 -0.16 3.05 6.11
C GLU A 224 0.56 4.33 5.67
N ALA A 225 0.21 5.47 6.28
CA ALA A 225 0.79 6.75 5.91
C ALA A 225 2.28 6.79 6.32
N ASN A 226 3.20 6.68 5.36
CA ASN A 226 4.61 7.03 5.59
C ASN A 226 4.80 8.51 5.28
N ILE A 227 4.70 9.33 6.33
CA ILE A 227 4.94 10.77 6.25
C ILE A 227 6.25 11.03 6.98
N SER A 228 7.30 11.30 6.21
CA SER A 228 8.62 11.71 6.69
C SER A 228 9.02 13.01 5.99
N ASP A 229 9.89 13.81 6.61
CA ASP A 229 10.35 15.10 6.09
C ASP A 229 9.24 16.12 5.81
N ALA A 230 8.18 16.12 6.64
CA ALA A 230 7.02 16.97 6.46
C ALA A 230 6.81 17.96 7.61
N ALA A 231 6.30 19.14 7.28
CA ALA A 231 5.70 20.10 8.18
C ALA A 231 4.17 19.98 8.09
N ILE A 232 3.55 19.40 9.12
CA ILE A 232 2.14 19.05 9.17
C ILE A 232 1.41 20.03 10.10
N TYR A 233 0.43 20.74 9.55
CA TYR A 233 -0.42 21.68 10.25
C TYR A 233 -1.83 21.12 10.37
N ILE A 234 -2.26 20.74 11.57
CA ILE A 234 -3.57 20.12 11.82
C ILE A 234 -4.50 21.16 12.43
N ALA A 235 -5.48 21.63 11.68
CA ALA A 235 -6.50 22.57 12.13
C ALA A 235 -7.80 21.83 12.49
N LEU A 236 -8.13 21.83 13.77
CA LEU A 236 -9.26 21.09 14.33
C LEU A 236 -10.34 22.05 14.80
N ASP A 237 -11.52 21.90 14.21
CA ASP A 237 -12.72 22.61 14.62
C ASP A 237 -13.14 22.16 16.03
N VAL A 238 -13.24 23.14 16.93
CA VAL A 238 -13.75 23.00 18.30
C VAL A 238 -14.87 24.02 18.55
N SER A 239 -15.66 24.32 17.52
CA SER A 239 -16.91 25.07 17.62
C SER A 239 -17.96 24.31 18.44
N GLY A 240 -19.05 24.99 18.81
CA GLY A 240 -20.12 24.38 19.60
C GLY A 240 -20.79 23.17 18.91
N SER A 241 -20.86 23.17 17.58
CA SER A 241 -21.46 22.07 16.80
C SER A 241 -20.59 20.80 16.79
N MET A 242 -19.31 20.91 17.13
CA MET A 242 -18.37 19.80 17.27
C MET A 242 -18.46 19.05 18.60
N SER A 243 -19.24 19.55 19.55
CA SER A 243 -19.32 18.98 20.91
C SER A 243 -19.84 17.53 20.92
N GLY A 244 -19.43 16.75 21.93
CA GLY A 244 -19.90 15.38 22.15
C GLY A 244 -19.21 14.36 21.24
N SER A 245 -19.99 13.59 20.48
CA SER A 245 -19.51 12.44 19.69
C SER A 245 -18.61 12.83 18.52
N ARG A 246 -18.80 14.03 17.94
CA ARG A 246 -17.93 14.56 16.88
C ARG A 246 -16.53 14.85 17.41
N MET A 247 -16.40 15.58 18.52
CA MET A 247 -15.11 15.85 19.17
C MET A 247 -14.44 14.56 19.63
N ALA A 248 -15.20 13.60 20.17
CA ALA A 248 -14.66 12.30 20.55
C ALA A 248 -14.05 11.54 19.35
N ALA A 249 -14.74 11.52 18.20
CA ALA A 249 -14.25 10.90 16.97
C ALA A 249 -13.01 11.64 16.41
N GLN A 250 -13.04 12.97 16.40
CA GLN A 250 -11.93 13.82 15.96
C GLN A 250 -10.66 13.55 16.77
N LYS A 251 -10.76 13.54 18.11
CA LYS A 251 -9.62 13.26 19.00
C LYS A 251 -9.02 11.88 18.76
N ALA A 252 -9.87 10.85 18.71
CA ALA A 252 -9.43 9.48 18.55
C ALA A 252 -8.77 9.25 17.18
N GLY A 253 -9.31 9.85 16.10
CA GLY A 253 -8.73 9.72 14.77
C GLY A 253 -7.39 10.43 14.61
N VAL A 254 -7.26 11.66 15.13
CA VAL A 254 -5.98 12.39 15.11
C VAL A 254 -4.92 11.70 15.98
N ALA A 255 -5.30 11.19 17.16
CA ALA A 255 -4.40 10.42 18.02
C ALA A 255 -3.89 9.14 17.33
N ALA A 256 -4.76 8.43 16.63
CA ALA A 256 -4.38 7.26 15.84
C ALA A 256 -3.44 7.63 14.67
N LEU A 257 -3.70 8.73 13.96
CA LEU A 257 -2.81 9.24 12.92
C LEU A 257 -1.40 9.54 13.47
N LEU A 258 -1.31 10.21 14.62
CA LEU A 258 -0.01 10.50 15.24
C LEU A 258 0.75 9.23 15.57
N ARG A 259 0.06 8.19 16.05
CA ARG A 259 0.66 6.88 16.33
C ARG A 259 1.14 6.18 15.06
N GLU A 260 0.38 6.25 13.98
CA GLU A 260 0.77 5.68 12.67
C GLU A 260 1.99 6.39 12.10
N ILE A 261 2.00 7.73 12.08
CA ILE A 261 3.16 8.51 11.63
C ILE A 261 4.39 8.16 12.47
N ALA A 262 4.23 8.02 13.79
CA ALA A 262 5.34 7.65 14.67
C ALA A 262 5.93 6.26 14.36
N ALA A 263 5.10 5.33 13.88
CA ALA A 263 5.53 3.98 13.53
C ALA A 263 6.25 3.90 12.17
N SER A 264 5.99 4.86 11.28
CA SER A 264 6.50 4.85 9.90
C SER A 264 7.55 5.92 9.60
N VAL A 265 7.77 6.89 10.50
CA VAL A 265 8.70 7.99 10.28
C VAL A 265 10.16 7.52 10.18
N ASP A 266 10.85 7.99 9.16
CA ASP A 266 12.30 7.85 9.01
C ASP A 266 13.01 8.72 10.07
N PRO A 267 13.81 8.12 10.98
CA PRO A 267 14.51 8.84 12.04
C PRO A 267 15.45 9.94 11.53
N ASP A 268 16.01 9.79 10.33
CA ASP A 268 16.92 10.76 9.73
C ASP A 268 16.16 11.90 9.02
N ARG A 269 14.85 11.76 8.86
CA ARG A 269 13.96 12.70 8.16
C ARG A 269 12.73 13.04 9.01
N SER A 270 13.00 13.65 10.16
CA SER A 270 11.97 14.01 11.16
C SER A 270 10.89 14.99 10.66
N ASN A 271 9.69 14.85 11.21
CA ASN A 271 8.57 15.76 10.92
C ASN A 271 8.48 16.93 11.91
N ASP A 272 7.79 17.99 11.48
CA ASP A 272 7.29 19.06 12.34
C ASP A 272 5.76 18.96 12.39
N ILE A 273 5.16 19.06 13.57
CA ILE A 273 3.69 19.04 13.70
C ILE A 273 3.22 20.23 14.55
N ARG A 274 2.24 20.97 14.01
CA ARG A 274 1.46 21.94 14.77
C ARG A 274 -0.01 21.57 14.72
N ILE A 275 -0.63 21.45 15.89
CA ILE A 275 -2.08 21.23 16.03
C ILE A 275 -2.70 22.52 16.55
N VAL A 276 -3.73 23.01 15.86
CA VAL A 276 -4.45 24.25 16.17
C VAL A 276 -5.91 23.90 16.40
N LEU A 277 -6.45 24.32 17.55
CA LEU A 277 -7.85 24.23 17.90
C LEU A 277 -8.50 25.57 17.61
N TRP A 278 -9.52 25.59 16.76
CA TRP A 278 -10.18 26.83 16.32
C TRP A 278 -11.70 26.77 16.44
N SER A 279 -12.33 27.92 16.67
CA SER A 279 -13.78 28.12 16.61
C SER A 279 -14.09 29.47 15.94
N ALA A 280 -14.54 30.48 16.68
CA ALA A 280 -14.63 31.87 16.19
C ALA A 280 -13.24 32.54 16.10
N GLY A 281 -12.23 31.91 16.67
CA GLY A 281 -10.82 32.31 16.68
C GLY A 281 -9.96 31.12 17.10
N VAL A 282 -8.65 31.30 17.21
CA VAL A 282 -7.78 30.23 17.75
C VAL A 282 -7.99 30.10 19.26
N VAL A 283 -8.39 28.92 19.71
CA VAL A 283 -8.68 28.60 21.12
C VAL A 283 -7.46 27.98 21.81
N GLY A 284 -6.62 27.26 21.05
CA GLY A 284 -5.39 26.66 21.56
C GLY A 284 -4.51 26.14 20.43
N ALA A 285 -3.23 25.97 20.70
CA ALA A 285 -2.30 25.36 19.75
C ALA A 285 -1.15 24.67 20.48
N ILE A 286 -0.59 23.64 19.86
CA ILE A 286 0.63 22.96 20.29
C ILE A 286 1.53 22.76 19.07
N GLU A 287 2.84 22.99 19.22
CA GLU A 287 3.84 22.83 18.17
C GLU A 287 4.99 21.96 18.66
N ARG A 288 5.48 21.08 17.80
CA ARG A 288 6.72 20.32 17.95
C ARG A 288 7.50 20.35 16.63
N ARG A 289 8.81 20.48 16.72
CA ARG A 289 9.75 20.56 15.59
C ARG A 289 10.74 19.41 15.68
N ASN A 290 11.14 18.86 14.55
CA ASN A 290 12.09 17.75 14.44
C ASN A 290 11.77 16.62 15.42
N MET A 291 10.53 16.15 15.37
CA MET A 291 9.95 15.25 16.36
C MET A 291 10.68 13.91 16.42
N GLY A 292 11.00 13.47 17.64
CA GLY A 292 11.39 12.10 17.94
C GLY A 292 10.22 11.26 18.46
N PRO A 293 10.42 9.94 18.71
CA PRO A 293 9.36 9.04 19.16
C PRO A 293 8.60 9.52 20.41
N ALA A 294 9.30 10.12 21.38
CA ALA A 294 8.69 10.63 22.61
C ALA A 294 7.75 11.83 22.37
N ASP A 295 8.04 12.66 21.35
CA ASP A 295 7.20 13.82 21.01
C ASP A 295 5.84 13.37 20.46
N TYR A 296 5.82 12.28 19.67
CA TYR A 296 4.58 11.69 19.16
C TYR A 296 3.70 11.17 20.29
N THR A 297 4.27 10.42 21.24
CA THR A 297 3.54 9.94 22.43
C THR A 297 2.99 11.10 23.26
N ALA A 298 3.75 12.18 23.42
CA ALA A 298 3.31 13.37 24.14
C ALA A 298 2.17 14.10 23.42
N LEU A 299 2.23 14.26 22.10
CA LEU A 299 1.15 14.85 21.30
C LEU A 299 -0.11 13.98 21.32
N GLU A 300 0.05 12.65 21.23
CA GLU A 300 -1.07 11.70 21.33
C GLU A 300 -1.80 11.84 22.67
N ALA A 301 -1.05 11.83 23.78
CA ALA A 301 -1.61 12.01 25.11
C ALA A 301 -2.30 13.37 25.27
N TRP A 302 -1.70 14.45 24.73
CA TRP A 302 -2.31 15.77 24.72
C TRP A 302 -3.64 15.79 23.94
N MET A 303 -3.68 15.15 22.77
CA MET A 303 -4.88 15.07 21.93
C MET A 303 -6.02 14.32 22.64
N LEU A 304 -5.70 13.19 23.28
CA LEU A 304 -6.68 12.40 24.04
C LEU A 304 -7.17 13.11 25.31
N GLY A 305 -6.36 14.00 25.87
CA GLY A 305 -6.69 14.80 27.07
C GLY A 305 -7.66 15.97 26.85
N LEU A 306 -7.96 16.35 25.60
CA LEU A 306 -8.86 17.48 25.31
C LEU A 306 -10.29 17.24 25.80
N SER A 307 -11.05 18.30 26.11
CA SER A 307 -12.47 18.18 26.46
C SER A 307 -13.30 17.75 25.25
N ASN A 308 -14.35 16.94 25.48
CA ASN A 308 -15.37 16.68 24.46
C ASN A 308 -16.45 17.78 24.42
N SER A 309 -16.44 18.71 25.37
CA SER A 309 -17.35 19.85 25.42
C SER A 309 -16.68 21.08 24.82
N THR A 310 -17.25 21.55 23.71
CA THR A 310 -16.73 22.67 22.92
C THR A 310 -17.78 23.78 22.76
N SER A 311 -17.36 24.99 22.39
CA SER A 311 -18.24 26.16 22.24
C SER A 311 -17.65 27.21 21.30
N GLY A 312 -18.49 28.13 20.81
CA GLY A 312 -18.11 29.16 19.84
C GLY A 312 -18.63 28.90 18.42
N GLY A 313 -18.47 29.89 17.54
CA GLY A 313 -18.86 29.79 16.12
C GLY A 313 -17.84 29.04 15.27
N THR A 314 -18.12 28.92 13.97
CA THR A 314 -17.34 28.10 13.03
C THR A 314 -16.68 29.00 11.97
N SER A 315 -15.60 29.70 12.33
CA SER A 315 -14.93 30.65 11.44
C SER A 315 -13.74 30.00 10.74
N PHE A 316 -13.87 29.67 9.45
CA PHE A 316 -12.84 28.93 8.72
C PHE A 316 -11.51 29.68 8.61
N ASP A 317 -11.52 31.00 8.56
CA ASP A 317 -10.30 31.82 8.50
C ASP A 317 -9.43 31.66 9.74
N ALA A 318 -10.05 31.48 10.92
CA ALA A 318 -9.35 31.25 12.18
C ALA A 318 -8.43 30.02 12.13
N ALA A 319 -8.81 29.00 11.34
CA ALA A 319 -8.03 27.79 11.16
C ALA A 319 -6.65 28.05 10.54
N PHE A 320 -6.52 29.06 9.67
CA PHE A 320 -5.33 29.29 8.86
C PHE A 320 -4.42 30.43 9.34
N VAL A 321 -4.85 31.23 10.32
CA VAL A 321 -4.11 32.42 10.78
C VAL A 321 -2.68 32.11 11.22
N GLN A 322 -2.43 30.91 11.78
CA GLN A 322 -1.11 30.50 12.27
C GLN A 322 -0.29 29.68 11.27
N ALA A 323 -0.86 29.30 10.12
CA ALA A 323 -0.22 28.41 9.16
C ALA A 323 1.03 29.05 8.52
N ALA A 324 0.96 30.34 8.15
CA ALA A 324 2.08 31.05 7.54
C ALA A 324 3.32 31.08 8.45
N ALA A 325 3.12 31.39 9.73
CA ALA A 325 4.19 31.43 10.72
C ALA A 325 4.80 30.03 10.95
N PHE A 326 3.97 28.99 11.01
CA PHE A 326 4.44 27.62 11.18
C PHE A 326 5.28 27.16 9.98
N PHE A 327 4.79 27.37 8.75
CA PHE A 327 5.50 26.94 7.54
C PHE A 327 6.78 27.75 7.28
N GLY A 328 6.83 29.01 7.70
CA GLY A 328 8.06 29.81 7.66
C GLY A 328 9.21 29.23 8.47
N GLY A 329 8.91 28.49 9.54
CA GLY A 329 9.91 27.80 10.37
C GLY A 329 10.30 26.38 9.91
N GLY A 330 9.59 25.81 8.92
CA GLY A 330 9.74 24.40 8.52
C GLY A 330 10.78 24.11 7.44
N GLY A 331 11.53 25.12 6.97
CA GLY A 331 12.57 24.94 5.96
C GLY A 331 12.04 24.40 4.62
N SER A 332 12.72 23.37 4.09
CA SER A 332 12.41 22.69 2.82
C SER A 332 11.45 21.50 2.95
N LYS A 333 10.95 21.22 4.16
CA LYS A 333 10.03 20.09 4.42
C LYS A 333 8.75 20.20 3.58
N ARG A 334 8.15 19.06 3.23
CA ARG A 334 6.84 19.03 2.55
C ARG A 334 5.78 19.65 3.45
N ARG A 335 4.98 20.59 2.93
CA ARG A 335 3.98 21.32 3.74
C ARG A 335 2.60 20.71 3.56
N ILE A 336 2.01 20.31 4.67
CA ILE A 336 0.72 19.61 4.71
C ILE A 336 -0.20 20.34 5.69
N VAL A 337 -1.45 20.54 5.32
CA VAL A 337 -2.53 21.02 6.18
C VAL A 337 -3.63 19.96 6.25
N ILE A 338 -4.08 19.65 7.46
CA ILE A 338 -5.24 18.80 7.73
C ILE A 338 -6.31 19.69 8.34
N PHE A 339 -7.39 19.93 7.61
CA PHE A 339 -8.49 20.78 8.01
C PHE A 339 -9.72 19.92 8.34
N VAL A 340 -10.08 19.85 9.62
CA VAL A 340 -11.21 19.03 10.09
C VAL A 340 -12.30 19.94 10.65
N THR A 341 -13.53 19.76 10.16
CA THR A 341 -14.72 20.53 10.55
C THR A 341 -15.99 19.68 10.39
N ASP A 342 -17.15 20.18 10.79
CA ASP A 342 -18.44 19.61 10.41
C ASP A 342 -18.96 20.14 9.05
N GLY A 343 -18.34 21.18 8.48
CA GLY A 343 -18.63 21.68 7.15
C GLY A 343 -19.64 22.82 7.07
N GLU A 344 -20.13 23.33 8.21
CA GLU A 344 -21.08 24.46 8.26
C GLU A 344 -20.39 25.75 8.79
N PRO A 345 -19.74 26.54 7.92
CA PRO A 345 -19.10 27.79 8.34
C PRO A 345 -20.13 28.83 8.80
N SER A 346 -19.81 29.52 9.89
CA SER A 346 -20.61 30.61 10.43
C SER A 346 -19.70 31.75 10.91
N PRO A 347 -19.68 32.90 10.20
CA PRO A 347 -20.46 33.24 9.01
C PRO A 347 -19.94 32.53 7.74
N ALA A 348 -20.79 32.34 6.74
CA ALA A 348 -20.40 31.72 5.46
C ALA A 348 -19.29 32.50 4.70
N SER A 349 -19.17 33.81 4.94
CA SER A 349 -18.10 34.66 4.39
C SER A 349 -16.71 34.32 4.94
N SER A 350 -16.61 33.58 6.05
CA SER A 350 -15.33 33.13 6.62
C SER A 350 -14.56 32.22 5.67
N VAL A 351 -15.24 31.51 4.76
CA VAL A 351 -14.60 30.67 3.73
C VAL A 351 -13.78 31.52 2.75
N ASP A 352 -14.31 32.67 2.31
CA ASP A 352 -13.59 33.58 1.41
C ASP A 352 -12.38 34.21 2.10
N ALA A 353 -12.50 34.53 3.38
CA ALA A 353 -11.40 35.03 4.20
C ALA A 353 -10.31 33.96 4.38
N ALA A 354 -10.67 32.69 4.63
CA ALA A 354 -9.73 31.59 4.70
C ALA A 354 -8.98 31.39 3.38
N LEU A 355 -9.68 31.44 2.24
CA LEU A 355 -9.08 31.36 0.91
C LEU A 355 -8.09 32.51 0.63
N ALA A 356 -8.35 33.71 1.14
CA ALA A 356 -7.42 34.82 1.04
C ALA A 356 -6.11 34.53 1.80
N ILE A 357 -6.20 33.94 2.99
CA ILE A 357 -5.03 33.52 3.78
C ILE A 357 -4.28 32.40 3.06
N ILE A 358 -4.97 31.36 2.59
CA ILE A 358 -4.37 30.19 1.92
C ILE A 358 -3.53 30.61 0.71
N ARG A 359 -3.98 31.61 -0.06
CA ARG A 359 -3.23 32.13 -1.22
C ARG A 359 -1.90 32.79 -0.87
N THR A 360 -1.71 33.19 0.39
CA THR A 360 -0.45 33.75 0.89
C THR A 360 0.50 32.70 1.46
N LEU A 361 0.01 31.47 1.66
CA LEU A 361 0.84 30.38 2.17
C LEU A 361 1.81 29.91 1.09
N PRO A 362 3.02 29.45 1.48
CA PRO A 362 3.86 28.68 0.59
C PRO A 362 3.09 27.46 0.04
N PRO A 363 3.46 26.91 -1.13
CA PRO A 363 2.80 25.73 -1.69
C PRO A 363 2.67 24.63 -0.64
N SER A 364 1.42 24.25 -0.35
CA SER A 364 1.04 23.29 0.69
C SER A 364 -0.18 22.48 0.27
N ASP A 365 -0.17 21.20 0.61
CA ASP A 365 -1.29 20.28 0.39
C ASP A 365 -2.29 20.43 1.54
N ILE A 366 -3.54 20.82 1.27
CA ILE A 366 -4.61 21.07 2.24
C ILE A 366 -5.72 20.04 2.03
N PHE A 367 -5.89 19.17 3.03
CA PHE A 367 -6.88 18.10 3.04
C PHE A 367 -8.05 18.49 3.94
N GLY A 368 -9.28 18.44 3.43
CA GLY A 368 -10.50 18.83 4.13
C GLY A 368 -11.32 17.61 4.57
N PHE A 369 -11.75 17.57 5.83
CA PHE A 369 -12.55 16.46 6.37
C PHE A 369 -13.82 17.00 7.02
N ASN A 370 -14.96 16.41 6.66
CA ASN A 370 -16.25 16.69 7.28
C ASN A 370 -16.61 15.63 8.33
N LEU A 371 -17.16 16.07 9.46
CA LEU A 371 -17.67 15.20 10.52
C LEU A 371 -19.19 15.27 10.59
N ALA A 372 -19.81 14.11 10.41
CA ALA A 372 -21.24 13.80 10.45
C ALA A 372 -22.12 14.44 9.37
N LEU A 373 -21.88 15.68 8.96
CA LEU A 373 -22.74 16.37 7.99
C LEU A 373 -22.29 16.08 6.56
N ALA A 374 -23.27 15.76 5.72
CA ALA A 374 -23.05 15.33 4.34
C ALA A 374 -22.75 16.49 3.37
N ASP A 375 -23.09 17.73 3.72
CA ASP A 375 -22.79 18.89 2.87
C ASP A 375 -21.32 19.29 3.02
N THR A 376 -20.54 19.01 1.97
CA THR A 376 -19.12 19.29 1.91
C THR A 376 -18.79 20.56 1.14
N SER A 377 -19.79 21.31 0.67
CA SER A 377 -19.61 22.40 -0.29
C SER A 377 -18.66 23.50 0.19
N ALA A 378 -18.68 23.84 1.48
CA ALA A 378 -17.77 24.82 2.07
C ALA A 378 -16.34 24.27 2.24
N THR A 379 -16.22 23.07 2.80
CA THR A 379 -14.92 22.40 3.04
C THR A 379 -14.21 22.08 1.74
N ALA A 380 -14.95 21.69 0.70
CA ALA A 380 -14.41 21.39 -0.62
C ALA A 380 -13.83 22.61 -1.33
N ARG A 381 -14.16 23.83 -0.88
CA ARG A 381 -13.51 25.06 -1.35
C ARG A 381 -12.13 25.26 -0.73
N ILE A 382 -11.93 24.77 0.49
CA ILE A 382 -10.68 24.90 1.26
C ILE A 382 -9.69 23.80 0.89
N ASP A 383 -10.20 22.59 0.67
CA ASP A 383 -9.44 21.45 0.17
C ASP A 383 -8.79 21.80 -1.18
N ASN A 384 -7.47 21.62 -1.27
CA ASN A 384 -6.71 21.85 -2.50
C ASN A 384 -6.03 20.56 -3.01
N THR A 385 -6.36 19.43 -2.40
CA THR A 385 -5.79 18.12 -2.65
C THR A 385 -6.73 17.27 -3.49
N PRO A 386 -6.19 16.36 -4.34
CA PRO A 386 -6.98 15.75 -5.40
C PRO A 386 -7.47 14.33 -5.12
N VAL A 387 -7.04 13.72 -4.02
CA VAL A 387 -7.03 12.26 -3.90
C VAL A 387 -8.33 11.73 -3.30
N ASP A 388 -9.08 12.54 -2.55
CA ASP A 388 -10.13 12.10 -1.63
C ASP A 388 -11.47 12.84 -1.75
N GLY A 389 -11.51 14.02 -2.37
CA GLY A 389 -12.63 14.94 -2.13
C GLY A 389 -12.72 15.26 -0.64
N VAL A 390 -13.85 15.79 -0.15
CA VAL A 390 -14.03 15.93 1.30
C VAL A 390 -14.75 14.69 1.83
N PRO A 391 -14.06 13.75 2.50
CA PRO A 391 -14.70 12.63 3.15
C PRO A 391 -15.66 13.10 4.25
N VAL A 392 -16.85 12.48 4.29
CA VAL A 392 -17.83 12.66 5.36
C VAL A 392 -17.72 11.49 6.32
N ILE A 393 -17.23 11.77 7.53
CA ILE A 393 -16.98 10.76 8.55
C ILE A 393 -18.20 10.67 9.46
N PRO A 394 -18.82 9.48 9.60
CA PRO A 394 -19.93 9.30 10.52
C PRO A 394 -19.56 9.66 11.96
N ALA A 395 -20.46 10.32 12.69
CA ALA A 395 -20.24 10.65 14.09
C ALA A 395 -19.94 9.39 14.90
N GLY A 396 -18.83 9.40 15.65
CA GLY A 396 -18.41 8.27 16.48
C GLY A 396 -17.58 7.17 15.78
N ASN A 397 -17.28 7.28 14.48
CA ASN A 397 -16.43 6.32 13.78
C ASN A 397 -15.01 6.87 13.56
N SER A 398 -14.14 6.73 14.57
CA SER A 398 -12.75 7.19 14.50
C SER A 398 -11.90 6.43 13.48
N GLN A 399 -12.24 5.18 13.17
CA GLN A 399 -11.53 4.37 12.17
C GLN A 399 -11.78 4.88 10.74
N ALA A 400 -12.97 5.41 10.46
CA ALA A 400 -13.26 6.04 9.18
C ALA A 400 -12.45 7.33 8.97
N LEU A 401 -12.24 8.14 10.02
CA LEU A 401 -11.34 9.30 9.95
C LEU A 401 -9.90 8.88 9.65
N VAL A 402 -9.40 7.83 10.32
CA VAL A 402 -8.05 7.29 10.07
C VAL A 402 -7.90 6.78 8.64
N ALA A 403 -8.87 6.00 8.14
CA ALA A 403 -8.84 5.47 6.77
C ALA A 403 -8.87 6.59 5.71
N SER A 404 -9.69 7.63 5.93
CA SER A 404 -9.75 8.80 5.07
C SER A 404 -8.44 9.61 5.09
N LEU A 405 -7.88 9.85 6.27
CA LEU A 405 -6.58 10.51 6.43
C LEU A 405 -5.46 9.70 5.75
N ARG A 406 -5.50 8.37 5.83
CA ARG A 406 -4.55 7.51 5.14
C ARG A 406 -4.63 7.65 3.62
N GLY A 407 -5.85 7.80 3.09
CA GLY A 407 -6.12 7.99 1.65
C GLY A 407 -5.60 9.31 1.12
N ALA A 408 -5.74 10.37 1.93
CA ALA A 408 -5.22 11.70 1.67
C ALA A 408 -3.70 11.74 1.48
N PHE A 409 -2.93 11.01 2.30
CA PHE A 409 -1.45 11.09 2.27
C PHE A 409 -0.74 10.09 1.35
N GLY A 410 -1.44 9.09 0.80
CA GLY A 410 -0.85 8.06 -0.05
C GLY A 410 -0.68 8.48 -1.52
N ASN A 411 0.18 7.76 -2.27
CA ASN A 411 0.25 7.81 -3.75
C ASN A 411 -0.98 7.13 -4.44
N GLY A 412 -2.10 7.17 -3.71
CA GLY A 412 -3.38 6.49 -3.87
C GLY A 412 -3.34 4.97 -3.65
N PRO A 413 -4.50 4.30 -3.74
CA PRO A 413 -4.67 2.93 -3.26
C PRO A 413 -3.92 1.89 -4.09
N ASP A 414 -3.37 0.91 -3.39
CA ASP A 414 -2.94 -0.36 -3.94
C ASP A 414 -4.16 -1.28 -4.16
N MET A 415 -3.99 -2.28 -5.03
CA MET A 415 -5.04 -3.26 -5.28
C MET A 415 -4.98 -4.38 -4.25
N ASN A 416 -6.15 -4.83 -3.79
CA ASN A 416 -6.28 -6.04 -3.01
C ASN A 416 -5.84 -7.28 -3.81
N PRO A 417 -4.89 -8.08 -3.32
CA PRO A 417 -4.37 -9.25 -4.04
C PRO A 417 -5.41 -10.30 -4.41
N ALA A 418 -6.47 -10.47 -3.59
CA ALA A 418 -7.56 -11.37 -3.92
C ALA A 418 -8.31 -10.93 -5.19
N HIS A 419 -8.46 -9.62 -5.40
CA HIS A 419 -9.04 -9.05 -6.61
C HIS A 419 -8.14 -9.21 -7.82
N ILE A 420 -6.80 -9.08 -7.65
CA ILE A 420 -5.82 -9.34 -8.71
C ILE A 420 -5.97 -10.78 -9.22
N ILE A 421 -5.90 -11.76 -8.29
CA ILE A 421 -6.00 -13.19 -8.64
C ILE A 421 -7.35 -13.48 -9.29
N ARG A 422 -8.45 -12.99 -8.69
CA ARG A 422 -9.80 -13.20 -9.25
C ARG A 422 -9.92 -12.65 -10.66
N GLU A 423 -9.31 -11.49 -10.94
CA GLU A 423 -9.33 -10.93 -12.28
C GLU A 423 -8.52 -11.77 -13.28
N CYS A 424 -7.35 -12.26 -12.90
CA CYS A 424 -6.58 -13.21 -13.71
C CYS A 424 -7.40 -14.46 -14.07
N LEU A 425 -8.21 -14.96 -13.14
CA LEU A 425 -9.08 -16.12 -13.37
C LEU A 425 -10.28 -15.78 -14.28
N THR A 426 -10.91 -14.62 -14.08
CA THR A 426 -12.24 -14.33 -14.67
C THR A 426 -12.22 -13.49 -15.93
N ASN A 427 -11.15 -12.72 -16.17
CA ASN A 427 -11.08 -11.83 -17.33
C ASN A 427 -11.06 -12.64 -18.63
N ARG A 428 -11.90 -12.28 -19.60
CA ARG A 428 -12.05 -13.01 -20.87
C ARG A 428 -11.15 -12.52 -22.00
N ASP A 429 -10.63 -11.31 -21.88
CA ASP A 429 -9.78 -10.69 -22.89
C ASP A 429 -8.33 -11.18 -22.79
N TRP A 430 -7.81 -11.31 -21.56
CA TRP A 430 -6.43 -11.69 -21.29
C TRP A 430 -6.25 -12.71 -20.17
N GLY A 431 -7.29 -12.97 -19.38
CA GLY A 431 -7.28 -13.94 -18.29
C GLY A 431 -7.63 -15.35 -18.73
N LEU A 432 -7.92 -16.22 -17.75
CA LEU A 432 -8.35 -17.60 -18.00
C LEU A 432 -9.83 -17.72 -18.41
N GLY A 433 -10.61 -16.63 -18.30
CA GLY A 433 -12.00 -16.57 -18.78
C GLY A 433 -13.03 -17.37 -17.97
N TYR A 434 -12.71 -17.80 -16.75
CA TYR A 434 -13.67 -18.47 -15.87
C TYR A 434 -14.85 -17.55 -15.51
N SER A 435 -16.02 -18.14 -15.31
CA SER A 435 -17.18 -17.41 -14.84
C SER A 435 -17.04 -17.03 -13.36
N GLY A 436 -17.65 -15.91 -12.96
CA GLY A 436 -17.68 -15.52 -11.56
C GLY A 436 -18.41 -16.53 -10.64
N ALA A 437 -19.18 -17.46 -11.21
CA ALA A 437 -19.85 -18.54 -10.48
C ALA A 437 -18.91 -19.71 -10.14
N GLU A 438 -17.75 -19.80 -10.81
CA GLU A 438 -16.70 -20.78 -10.53
C GLU A 438 -15.73 -20.29 -9.43
N ILE A 439 -15.94 -19.09 -8.90
CA ILE A 439 -15.15 -18.52 -7.81
C ILE A 439 -15.87 -18.76 -6.48
N GLY A 440 -15.18 -19.43 -5.56
CA GLY A 440 -15.69 -19.79 -4.25
C GLY A 440 -15.77 -18.63 -3.25
N PRO A 441 -16.52 -18.80 -2.14
CA PRO A 441 -16.69 -17.77 -1.12
C PRO A 441 -15.41 -17.43 -0.34
N SER A 442 -14.38 -18.28 -0.37
CA SER A 442 -13.09 -17.99 0.30
C SER A 442 -12.43 -16.71 -0.21
N PHE A 443 -12.65 -16.34 -1.48
CA PHE A 443 -12.12 -15.09 -2.04
C PHE A 443 -12.61 -13.86 -1.26
N THR A 444 -13.88 -13.85 -0.84
CA THR A 444 -14.44 -12.75 -0.03
C THR A 444 -13.75 -12.69 1.33
N ALA A 445 -13.58 -13.83 2.00
CA ALA A 445 -12.91 -13.90 3.29
C ALA A 445 -11.43 -13.50 3.20
N ALA A 446 -10.73 -13.93 2.15
CA ALA A 446 -9.35 -13.54 1.88
C ALA A 446 -9.24 -12.03 1.59
N ALA A 447 -10.16 -11.47 0.81
CA ALA A 447 -10.21 -10.03 0.54
C ALA A 447 -10.42 -9.20 1.81
N ASP A 448 -11.29 -9.64 2.71
CA ASP A 448 -11.53 -9.00 4.01
C ASP A 448 -10.31 -9.04 4.93
N ALA A 449 -9.64 -10.20 4.99
CA ALA A 449 -8.42 -10.37 5.77
C ALA A 449 -7.29 -9.47 5.26
N LEU A 450 -7.01 -9.50 3.96
CA LEU A 450 -5.96 -8.67 3.34
C LEU A 450 -6.24 -7.17 3.50
N HIS A 451 -7.51 -6.76 3.36
CA HIS A 451 -7.90 -5.37 3.59
C HIS A 451 -7.69 -4.95 5.05
N THR A 452 -8.04 -5.80 6.01
CA THR A 452 -7.83 -5.55 7.44
C THR A 452 -6.33 -5.50 7.79
N GLU A 453 -5.52 -6.34 7.15
CA GLU A 453 -4.07 -6.35 7.28
C GLU A 453 -3.38 -5.16 6.59
N GLY A 454 -4.09 -4.39 5.77
CA GLY A 454 -3.50 -3.33 4.94
C GLY A 454 -2.54 -3.87 3.88
N PHE A 455 -2.77 -5.09 3.39
CA PHE A 455 -1.88 -5.80 2.46
C PHE A 455 -2.27 -5.52 1.00
N GLY A 456 -1.91 -4.34 0.50
CA GLY A 456 -2.12 -3.95 -0.90
C GLY A 456 -0.91 -4.25 -1.78
N LEU A 457 -1.14 -4.56 -3.06
CA LEU A 457 -0.10 -4.72 -4.07
C LEU A 457 -0.34 -3.80 -5.27
N SER A 458 0.76 -3.30 -5.83
CA SER A 458 0.78 -2.59 -7.11
C SER A 458 1.75 -3.28 -8.06
N LEU A 459 1.19 -4.09 -8.96
CA LEU A 459 1.93 -4.88 -9.94
C LEU A 459 1.56 -4.45 -11.35
N ILE A 460 2.54 -4.53 -12.25
CA ILE A 460 2.32 -4.39 -13.69
C ILE A 460 2.30 -5.80 -14.27
N TRP A 461 1.19 -6.15 -14.92
CA TRP A 461 1.09 -7.38 -15.70
C TRP A 461 1.68 -7.12 -17.10
N GLN A 462 2.71 -7.89 -17.46
CA GLN A 462 3.34 -7.86 -18.77
C GLN A 462 3.12 -9.23 -19.45
N GLN A 463 2.79 -9.21 -20.74
CA GLN A 463 2.41 -10.41 -21.52
C GLN A 463 3.60 -11.35 -21.86
N ASP A 464 4.81 -11.02 -21.39
CA ASP A 464 6.01 -11.81 -21.56
C ASP A 464 6.13 -12.98 -20.56
N SER A 465 5.32 -12.96 -19.49
CA SER A 465 5.20 -14.06 -18.51
C SER A 465 3.87 -14.79 -18.63
N SER A 466 3.81 -16.05 -18.16
CA SER A 466 2.54 -16.80 -18.11
C SER A 466 1.65 -16.31 -16.97
N ILE A 467 0.33 -16.45 -17.12
CA ILE A 467 -0.62 -15.96 -16.11
C ILE A 467 -0.49 -16.76 -14.81
N GLU A 468 -0.13 -18.03 -14.90
CA GLU A 468 0.14 -18.91 -13.78
C GLU A 468 1.37 -18.44 -12.97
N GLU A 469 2.45 -18.03 -13.65
CA GLU A 469 3.64 -17.47 -12.98
C GLU A 469 3.31 -16.15 -12.26
N PHE A 470 2.47 -15.30 -12.86
CA PHE A 470 2.05 -14.06 -12.22
C PHE A 470 1.13 -14.28 -11.03
N ILE A 471 0.16 -15.20 -11.15
CA ILE A 471 -0.65 -15.63 -10.01
C ILE A 471 0.27 -16.18 -8.91
N GLY A 472 1.25 -17.02 -9.27
CA GLY A 472 2.26 -17.55 -8.34
C GLY A 472 3.00 -16.43 -7.61
N SER A 473 3.49 -15.43 -8.32
CA SER A 473 4.12 -14.25 -7.73
C SER A 473 3.19 -13.55 -6.74
N VAL A 474 1.92 -13.31 -7.09
CA VAL A 474 0.95 -12.68 -6.17
C VAL A 474 0.73 -13.55 -4.93
N LEU A 475 0.61 -14.87 -5.08
CA LEU A 475 0.46 -15.83 -3.97
C LEU A 475 1.68 -15.82 -3.03
N ASP A 476 2.90 -15.74 -3.57
CA ASP A 476 4.14 -15.66 -2.79
C ASP A 476 4.21 -14.37 -1.95
N HIS A 477 3.67 -13.26 -2.46
CA HIS A 477 3.60 -12.02 -1.69
C HIS A 477 2.71 -12.19 -0.46
N ILE A 478 1.50 -12.73 -0.64
CA ILE A 478 0.48 -12.79 0.43
C ILE A 478 0.57 -14.03 1.32
N ASP A 479 1.39 -15.01 0.96
CA ASP A 479 1.49 -16.35 1.57
C ASP A 479 0.13 -17.06 1.56
N ALA A 480 -0.25 -17.53 0.38
CA ALA A 480 -1.55 -18.16 0.14
C ALA A 480 -1.47 -19.31 -0.86
N THR A 481 -2.47 -20.19 -0.84
CA THR A 481 -2.64 -21.25 -1.82
C THR A 481 -3.95 -21.06 -2.58
N LEU A 482 -3.86 -21.15 -3.91
CA LEU A 482 -5.01 -21.19 -4.82
C LEU A 482 -5.23 -22.63 -5.28
N PHE A 483 -6.44 -23.15 -5.16
CA PHE A 483 -6.79 -24.49 -5.62
C PHE A 483 -8.26 -24.59 -6.02
N ILE A 484 -8.64 -25.67 -6.70
CA ILE A 484 -10.04 -25.99 -6.97
C ILE A 484 -10.51 -27.00 -5.93
N ASP A 485 -11.54 -26.67 -5.15
CA ASP A 485 -12.19 -27.63 -4.26
C ASP A 485 -12.89 -28.69 -5.12
N ARG A 486 -12.47 -29.95 -4.97
CA ARG A 486 -12.99 -31.07 -5.77
C ARG A 486 -14.46 -31.38 -5.50
N ARG A 487 -14.98 -31.00 -4.33
CA ARG A 487 -16.37 -31.27 -3.94
C ARG A 487 -17.32 -30.24 -4.54
N THR A 488 -16.91 -28.98 -4.55
CA THR A 488 -17.73 -27.87 -5.05
C THR A 488 -17.43 -27.54 -6.51
N GLY A 489 -16.24 -27.88 -7.00
CA GLY A 489 -15.72 -27.49 -8.32
C GLY A 489 -15.32 -26.02 -8.38
N LEU A 490 -15.26 -25.32 -7.24
CA LEU A 490 -15.00 -23.88 -7.18
C LEU A 490 -13.53 -23.60 -6.89
N TRP A 491 -13.03 -22.50 -7.45
CA TRP A 491 -11.75 -21.94 -7.07
C TRP A 491 -11.81 -21.38 -5.65
N GLU A 492 -10.89 -21.82 -4.80
CA GLU A 492 -10.75 -21.36 -3.43
C GLU A 492 -9.37 -20.75 -3.21
N LEU A 493 -9.31 -19.62 -2.51
CA LEU A 493 -8.10 -18.91 -2.11
C LEU A 493 -7.94 -18.99 -0.60
N LYS A 494 -6.89 -19.67 -0.15
CA LYS A 494 -6.63 -19.88 1.28
C LYS A 494 -5.35 -19.17 1.71
N LEU A 495 -5.48 -18.18 2.58
CA LEU A 495 -4.34 -17.49 3.20
C LEU A 495 -3.73 -18.35 4.30
N ILE A 496 -2.41 -18.32 4.43
CA ILE A 496 -1.68 -19.01 5.50
C ILE A 496 -1.59 -18.07 6.69
N ARG A 497 -2.46 -18.29 7.69
CA ARG A 497 -2.60 -17.45 8.90
C ARG A 497 -2.79 -18.29 10.17
N ALA A 498 -2.67 -17.63 11.33
CA ALA A 498 -2.92 -18.20 12.65
C ALA A 498 -4.41 -18.14 13.03
N ASP A 499 -5.28 -18.70 12.18
CA ASP A 499 -6.74 -18.56 12.25
C ASP A 499 -7.46 -19.79 12.83
N TYR A 500 -6.74 -20.68 13.52
CA TYR A 500 -7.25 -21.94 14.05
C TYR A 500 -7.03 -22.10 15.56
N VAL A 501 -7.87 -22.92 16.19
CA VAL A 501 -7.67 -23.39 17.57
C VAL A 501 -7.03 -24.77 17.52
N ALA A 502 -5.81 -24.92 18.06
CA ALA A 502 -5.04 -26.17 17.94
C ALA A 502 -5.81 -27.41 18.42
N SER A 503 -6.60 -27.30 19.49
CA SER A 503 -7.36 -28.43 20.05
C SER A 503 -8.53 -28.89 19.18
N SER A 504 -9.07 -28.05 18.29
CA SER A 504 -10.17 -28.41 17.38
C SER A 504 -9.69 -29.04 16.07
N LEU A 505 -8.38 -29.07 15.82
CA LEU A 505 -7.82 -29.63 14.61
C LEU A 505 -7.96 -31.16 14.57
N PRO A 506 -8.18 -31.74 13.37
CA PRO A 506 -8.24 -33.18 13.19
C PRO A 506 -6.90 -33.83 13.60
N LEU A 507 -6.99 -34.91 14.37
CA LEU A 507 -5.84 -35.66 14.86
C LEU A 507 -5.51 -36.79 13.89
N PHE A 508 -4.27 -36.81 13.42
CA PHE A 508 -3.68 -37.89 12.65
C PHE A 508 -2.64 -38.63 13.47
N ASP A 509 -2.85 -39.92 13.66
CA ASP A 509 -2.03 -40.81 14.46
C ASP A 509 -1.89 -42.19 13.79
N GLU A 510 -1.35 -43.17 14.51
CA GLU A 510 -1.13 -44.52 13.96
C GLU A 510 -2.43 -45.25 13.52
N THR A 511 -3.62 -44.73 13.82
CA THR A 511 -4.89 -45.32 13.41
C THR A 511 -5.33 -44.90 12.01
N ASN A 512 -4.91 -43.71 11.55
CA ASN A 512 -5.34 -43.13 10.27
C ASN A 512 -4.19 -42.76 9.33
N VAL A 513 -2.95 -42.77 9.81
CA VAL A 513 -1.74 -42.69 8.99
C VAL A 513 -1.31 -44.10 8.57
N VAL A 514 -1.33 -44.35 7.26
CA VAL A 514 -0.97 -45.64 6.63
C VAL A 514 0.54 -45.74 6.43
N ASP A 515 1.18 -44.65 5.96
CA ASP A 515 2.62 -44.56 5.79
C ASP A 515 3.14 -43.24 6.35
N TRP A 516 4.19 -43.31 7.15
CA TRP A 516 4.85 -42.17 7.78
C TRP A 516 5.92 -41.53 6.90
N GLY A 517 6.24 -42.15 5.75
CA GLY A 517 7.17 -41.64 4.75
C GLY A 517 8.50 -41.19 5.34
N ARG A 518 8.99 -40.03 4.90
CA ARG A 518 10.21 -39.39 5.41
C ARG A 518 9.84 -38.06 6.05
N LEU A 519 9.99 -37.99 7.37
CA LEU A 519 9.86 -36.77 8.16
C LEU A 519 11.25 -36.33 8.64
N GLY A 520 11.57 -35.05 8.50
CA GLY A 520 12.87 -34.51 8.86
C GLY A 520 12.86 -33.01 9.13
N ARG A 521 13.82 -32.56 9.94
CA ARG A 521 14.08 -31.15 10.24
C ARG A 521 15.35 -30.72 9.52
N ARG A 522 15.41 -29.45 9.09
CA ARG A 522 16.65 -28.87 8.56
C ARG A 522 17.71 -28.81 9.65
N ALA A 523 18.97 -29.01 9.27
CA ALA A 523 20.08 -28.90 10.20
C ALA A 523 20.22 -27.44 10.67
N PRO A 524 20.61 -27.19 11.94
CA PRO A 524 20.77 -25.82 12.45
C PRO A 524 21.73 -24.95 11.64
N GLY A 525 22.74 -25.55 10.98
CA GLY A 525 23.71 -24.87 10.13
C GLY A 525 23.16 -24.32 8.82
N ASP A 526 21.98 -24.79 8.38
CA ASP A 526 21.35 -24.39 7.12
C ASP A 526 20.20 -23.37 7.32
N LEU A 527 19.98 -22.94 8.57
CA LEU A 527 18.89 -22.02 8.92
C LEU A 527 19.30 -20.58 8.66
N VAL A 528 18.44 -19.85 7.97
CA VAL A 528 18.63 -18.43 7.67
C VAL A 528 18.42 -17.63 8.96
N ASN A 529 19.32 -16.70 9.27
CA ASN A 529 19.21 -15.84 10.44
C ASN A 529 19.10 -14.34 10.09
N SER A 530 19.14 -14.00 8.81
CA SER A 530 18.87 -12.66 8.28
C SER A 530 18.09 -12.75 6.96
N VAL A 531 17.02 -11.98 6.84
CA VAL A 531 16.22 -11.88 5.60
C VAL A 531 16.24 -10.43 5.13
N THR A 532 16.59 -10.25 3.85
CA THR A 532 16.49 -8.96 3.16
C THR A 532 15.35 -9.02 2.15
N VAL A 533 14.38 -8.15 2.28
CA VAL A 533 13.28 -8.00 1.32
C VAL A 533 13.56 -6.80 0.42
N ARG A 534 13.55 -7.01 -0.89
CA ARG A 534 13.54 -5.93 -1.89
C ARG A 534 12.10 -5.63 -2.33
N PHE A 535 11.76 -4.35 -2.38
CA PHE A 535 10.43 -3.86 -2.75
C PHE A 535 10.55 -2.62 -3.65
N THR A 536 9.44 -2.18 -4.26
CA THR A 536 9.45 -1.00 -5.15
C THR A 536 8.96 0.23 -4.41
N ASP A 537 9.84 1.16 -4.05
CA ASP A 537 9.44 2.31 -3.23
C ASP A 537 8.42 3.22 -3.95
N ALA A 538 7.34 3.61 -3.27
CA ALA A 538 6.25 4.39 -3.86
C ALA A 538 6.67 5.82 -4.29
N TRP A 539 7.69 6.40 -3.66
CA TRP A 539 8.09 7.80 -3.86
C TRP A 539 9.16 7.94 -4.94
N THR A 540 10.14 7.05 -4.91
CA THR A 540 11.27 7.06 -5.85
C THR A 540 11.01 6.26 -7.12
N ASP A 541 10.03 5.33 -7.07
CA ASP A 541 9.80 4.30 -8.08
C ASP A 541 11.05 3.40 -8.31
N ASP A 542 12.00 3.42 -7.38
CA ASP A 542 13.23 2.62 -7.40
C ASP A 542 13.16 1.44 -6.42
N THR A 543 14.08 0.48 -6.56
CA THR A 543 14.16 -0.68 -5.65
C THR A 543 14.68 -0.25 -4.27
N GLY A 544 13.81 -0.35 -3.26
CA GLY A 544 14.16 -0.28 -1.85
C GLY A 544 14.50 -1.65 -1.27
N ALA A 545 15.22 -1.68 -0.15
CA ALA A 545 15.53 -2.91 0.56
C ALA A 545 15.42 -2.72 2.07
N VAL A 546 14.89 -3.73 2.75
CA VAL A 546 14.84 -3.79 4.23
C VAL A 546 15.41 -5.12 4.67
N SER A 547 16.28 -5.09 5.68
CA SER A 547 16.87 -6.30 6.27
C SER A 547 16.43 -6.47 7.72
N VAL A 548 15.94 -7.66 8.06
CA VAL A 548 15.57 -8.06 9.42
C VAL A 548 16.47 -9.22 9.84
N THR A 549 17.07 -9.13 11.04
CA THR A 549 18.06 -10.10 11.51
C THR A 549 17.75 -10.59 12.93
N ASP A 550 17.83 -11.89 13.14
CA ASP A 550 17.75 -12.52 14.46
C ASP A 550 19.12 -12.50 15.15
N THR A 551 19.33 -11.47 15.97
CA THR A 551 20.59 -11.26 16.71
C THR A 551 20.92 -12.39 17.68
N ALA A 552 19.92 -13.07 18.26
CA ALA A 552 20.15 -14.15 19.20
C ALA A 552 20.71 -15.38 18.49
N ARG A 553 20.19 -15.70 17.30
CA ARG A 553 20.73 -16.78 16.46
C ARG A 553 22.09 -16.49 15.90
N VAL A 554 22.34 -15.26 15.43
CA VAL A 554 23.67 -14.84 14.95
C VAL A 554 24.73 -15.02 16.04
N GLN A 555 24.42 -14.66 17.30
CA GLN A 555 25.33 -14.88 18.44
C GLN A 555 25.55 -16.36 18.79
N SER A 556 24.58 -17.23 18.47
CA SER A 556 24.68 -18.66 18.75
C SER A 556 25.48 -19.43 17.69
N MET A 557 25.35 -19.04 16.42
CA MET A 557 26.04 -19.67 15.28
C MET A 557 27.40 -19.04 14.99
N GLY A 558 27.60 -17.76 15.35
CA GLY A 558 28.84 -17.03 15.07
C GLY A 558 28.98 -16.52 13.63
N GLU A 559 27.97 -16.71 12.78
CA GLU A 559 27.94 -16.28 11.37
C GLU A 559 26.55 -15.77 10.98
N VAL A 560 26.50 -14.85 10.01
CA VAL A 560 25.25 -14.33 9.42
C VAL A 560 24.96 -15.10 8.13
N LEU A 561 23.88 -15.89 8.13
CA LEU A 561 23.34 -16.56 6.96
C LEU A 561 22.15 -15.75 6.46
N ALA A 562 22.40 -14.94 5.44
CA ALA A 562 21.43 -14.01 4.87
C ALA A 562 20.83 -14.55 3.56
N THR A 563 19.51 -14.37 3.40
CA THR A 563 18.79 -14.61 2.15
C THR A 563 18.10 -13.33 1.70
N THR A 564 18.07 -13.09 0.38
CA THR A 564 17.33 -11.97 -0.21
C THR A 564 16.09 -12.48 -0.94
N LEU A 565 14.93 -11.87 -0.68
CA LEU A 565 13.65 -12.17 -1.30
C LEU A 565 13.10 -10.92 -2.02
N ASP A 566 12.43 -11.14 -3.14
CA ASP A 566 11.95 -10.09 -4.02
C ASP A 566 10.43 -9.99 -4.01
N TYR A 567 9.92 -8.85 -3.59
CA TYR A 567 8.49 -8.54 -3.54
C TYR A 567 8.21 -7.20 -4.23
N PRO A 568 8.37 -7.12 -5.57
CA PRO A 568 8.27 -5.87 -6.32
C PRO A 568 6.86 -5.24 -6.28
N GLY A 569 5.83 -6.02 -5.94
CA GLY A 569 4.46 -5.53 -5.80
C GLY A 569 4.22 -4.73 -4.52
N ILE A 570 5.07 -4.87 -3.51
CA ILE A 570 4.99 -4.10 -2.27
C ILE A 570 5.54 -2.70 -2.53
N ARG A 571 4.74 -1.68 -2.22
CA ARG A 571 5.13 -0.27 -2.45
C ARG A 571 5.64 0.47 -1.21
N TYR A 572 5.44 -0.12 -0.03
CA TYR A 572 5.61 0.55 1.25
C TYR A 572 6.52 -0.25 2.18
N GLN A 573 7.47 0.46 2.79
CA GLN A 573 8.47 -0.12 3.68
C GLN A 573 7.85 -0.86 4.87
N GLY A 574 6.80 -0.31 5.50
CA GLY A 574 6.14 -0.95 6.65
C GLY A 574 5.59 -2.34 6.32
N LEU A 575 4.99 -2.52 5.14
CA LEU A 575 4.56 -3.83 4.67
C LEU A 575 5.75 -4.75 4.36
N ALA A 576 6.81 -4.22 3.75
CA ALA A 576 8.04 -4.98 3.46
C ALA A 576 8.72 -5.51 4.75
N VAL A 577 8.74 -4.72 5.83
CA VAL A 577 9.26 -5.13 7.15
C VAL A 577 8.43 -6.30 7.69
N ARG A 578 7.10 -6.20 7.68
CA ARG A 578 6.19 -7.26 8.18
C ARG A 578 6.38 -8.57 7.40
N VAL A 579 6.55 -8.47 6.09
CA VAL A 579 6.84 -9.63 5.22
C VAL A 579 8.22 -10.21 5.53
N ALA A 580 9.25 -9.38 5.69
CA ALA A 580 10.58 -9.83 6.06
C ALA A 580 10.60 -10.56 7.42
N GLU A 581 9.86 -10.06 8.41
CA GLU A 581 9.70 -10.70 9.72
C GLU A 581 8.95 -12.04 9.62
N ARG A 582 7.90 -12.12 8.80
CA ARG A 582 7.16 -13.36 8.52
C ARG A 582 8.10 -14.42 7.95
N ASP A 583 8.86 -14.06 6.91
CA ASP A 583 9.73 -15.00 6.19
C ASP A 583 10.94 -15.39 7.05
N LEU A 584 11.51 -14.46 7.82
CA LEU A 584 12.55 -14.78 8.79
C LEU A 584 12.05 -15.80 9.83
N ARG A 585 10.81 -15.66 10.31
CA ARG A 585 10.23 -16.61 11.27
C ARG A 585 10.10 -18.00 10.66
N ALA A 586 9.69 -18.10 9.40
CA ALA A 586 9.56 -19.37 8.70
C ALA A 586 10.92 -20.03 8.37
N LEU A 587 11.89 -19.25 7.90
CA LEU A 587 13.20 -19.76 7.44
C LEU A 587 14.19 -20.02 8.58
N SER A 588 14.02 -19.32 9.71
CA SER A 588 14.89 -19.50 10.87
C SER A 588 14.45 -20.68 11.74
N ALA A 589 13.20 -21.13 11.69
CA ALA A 589 12.74 -22.25 12.51
C ALA A 589 13.13 -23.62 11.91
N PRO A 590 13.61 -24.59 12.72
CA PRO A 590 13.91 -25.95 12.25
C PRO A 590 12.61 -26.76 12.09
N LEU A 591 11.71 -26.32 11.21
CA LEU A 591 10.38 -26.92 11.02
C LEU A 591 10.48 -28.39 10.59
N LEU A 592 9.63 -29.24 11.16
CA LEU A 592 9.45 -30.60 10.69
C LEU A 592 8.78 -30.58 9.32
N THR A 593 9.36 -31.25 8.34
CA THR A 593 8.82 -31.35 6.98
C THR A 593 8.80 -32.79 6.53
N GLY A 594 7.87 -33.14 5.65
CA GLY A 594 7.90 -34.44 5.00
C GLY A 594 6.59 -34.82 4.33
N GLU A 595 6.45 -36.12 4.10
CA GLU A 595 5.32 -36.69 3.37
C GLU A 595 4.77 -37.87 4.16
N ILE A 596 3.45 -37.90 4.33
CA ILE A 596 2.71 -39.02 4.94
C ILE A 596 1.60 -39.50 4.00
N VAL A 597 1.19 -40.75 4.13
CA VAL A 597 0.01 -41.29 3.43
C VAL A 597 -1.04 -41.63 4.47
N VAL A 598 -2.24 -41.09 4.32
CA VAL A 598 -3.37 -41.29 5.22
C VAL A 598 -4.50 -42.05 4.54
N ASN A 599 -5.41 -42.57 5.36
CA ASN A 599 -6.62 -43.23 4.89
C ASN A 599 -7.67 -42.20 4.41
N ARG A 600 -8.90 -42.67 4.16
CA ARG A 600 -10.01 -41.85 3.65
C ARG A 600 -10.46 -40.72 4.60
N GLU A 601 -10.06 -40.70 5.87
CA GLU A 601 -10.34 -39.58 6.78
C GLU A 601 -9.69 -38.28 6.30
N GLY A 602 -8.59 -38.36 5.53
CA GLY A 602 -7.97 -37.20 4.88
C GLY A 602 -8.72 -36.68 3.64
N ALA A 603 -9.83 -37.29 3.22
CA ALA A 603 -10.49 -36.96 1.95
C ALA A 603 -11.10 -35.56 1.92
N ASN A 604 -11.42 -34.98 3.08
CA ASN A 604 -11.99 -33.64 3.20
C ASN A 604 -10.93 -32.54 3.33
N LEU A 605 -9.64 -32.89 3.34
CA LEU A 605 -8.55 -31.92 3.48
C LEU A 605 -8.22 -31.29 2.12
N GLY A 606 -7.99 -29.99 2.15
CA GLY A 606 -7.47 -29.19 1.04
C GLY A 606 -6.05 -28.65 1.31
N PRO A 607 -5.33 -28.21 0.26
CA PRO A 607 -4.08 -27.47 0.44
C PRO A 607 -4.28 -26.26 1.38
N GLY A 608 -3.30 -26.03 2.27
CA GLY A 608 -3.34 -24.98 3.29
C GLY A 608 -4.10 -25.35 4.57
N ASP A 609 -4.81 -26.49 4.63
CA ASP A 609 -5.42 -26.99 5.86
C ASP A 609 -4.39 -27.36 6.92
N VAL A 610 -4.82 -27.37 8.18
CA VAL A 610 -3.97 -27.63 9.34
C VAL A 610 -4.48 -28.88 10.07
N ILE A 611 -3.56 -29.74 10.48
CA ILE A 611 -3.82 -31.00 11.17
C ILE A 611 -2.93 -31.11 12.41
N ARG A 612 -3.32 -31.94 13.38
CA ARG A 612 -2.41 -32.38 14.46
C ARG A 612 -1.85 -33.74 14.14
N LEU A 613 -0.54 -33.89 14.27
CA LEU A 613 0.18 -35.13 14.04
C LEU A 613 0.73 -35.67 15.35
N ARG A 614 0.39 -36.92 15.66
CA ARG A 614 0.87 -37.62 16.85
C ARG A 614 1.48 -38.96 16.44
N SER A 615 2.69 -39.25 16.91
CA SER A 615 3.25 -40.58 16.82
C SER A 615 4.17 -40.88 17.99
N SER A 616 3.81 -41.92 18.74
CA SER A 616 4.63 -42.43 19.84
C SER A 616 5.96 -43.00 19.35
N ARG A 617 5.96 -43.63 18.17
CA ARG A 617 7.16 -44.26 17.57
C ARG A 617 8.19 -43.23 17.11
N LEU A 618 7.74 -42.08 16.61
CA LEU A 618 8.59 -41.02 16.11
C LEU A 618 8.81 -39.89 17.14
N GLY A 619 8.24 -40.00 18.34
CA GLY A 619 8.34 -38.98 19.38
C GLY A 619 7.63 -37.68 19.05
N LEU A 620 6.54 -37.75 18.27
CA LEU A 620 5.72 -36.60 17.90
C LEU A 620 4.50 -36.51 18.84
N GLU A 621 4.43 -35.43 19.63
CA GLU A 621 3.34 -35.18 20.56
C GLU A 621 2.48 -34.00 20.09
N ASP A 622 1.36 -34.28 19.42
CA ASP A 622 0.39 -33.28 18.92
C ASP A 622 1.02 -32.11 18.16
N VAL A 623 1.99 -32.43 17.30
CA VAL A 623 2.66 -31.43 16.46
C VAL A 623 1.67 -30.89 15.44
N VAL A 624 1.49 -29.58 15.39
CA VAL A 624 0.60 -28.94 14.42
C VAL A 624 1.31 -28.84 13.08
N MET A 625 0.70 -29.41 12.04
CA MET A 625 1.25 -29.48 10.69
C MET A 625 0.28 -28.83 9.70
N ARG A 626 0.82 -28.07 8.75
CA ARG A 626 0.09 -27.48 7.63
C ARG A 626 0.36 -28.25 6.34
N LEU A 627 -0.68 -28.39 5.54
CA LEU A 627 -0.67 -29.09 4.27
C LEU A 627 -0.18 -28.19 3.14
N SER A 628 0.90 -28.58 2.47
CA SER A 628 1.39 -27.87 1.28
C SER A 628 0.77 -28.44 0.00
N GLU A 629 0.72 -29.76 -0.13
CA GLU A 629 0.16 -30.45 -1.29
C GLU A 629 -0.58 -31.72 -0.90
N ILE A 630 -1.57 -32.08 -1.72
CA ILE A 630 -2.37 -33.30 -1.54
C ILE A 630 -2.39 -34.09 -2.85
N GLY A 631 -1.75 -35.25 -2.83
CA GLY A 631 -1.86 -36.27 -3.87
C GLY A 631 -2.90 -37.30 -3.47
N GLN A 632 -3.83 -37.63 -4.37
CA GLN A 632 -4.73 -38.77 -4.13
C GLN A 632 -4.37 -39.91 -5.08
N GLY A 633 -4.57 -41.15 -4.62
CA GLY A 633 -4.27 -42.32 -5.42
C GLY A 633 -5.16 -42.48 -6.66
N ASP A 634 -4.75 -43.38 -7.55
CA ASP A 634 -5.30 -43.58 -8.90
C ASP A 634 -6.59 -44.44 -8.93
N GLY A 635 -7.23 -44.65 -7.78
CA GLY A 635 -8.42 -45.48 -7.61
C GLY A 635 -8.13 -46.97 -7.45
N ARG A 636 -6.87 -47.42 -7.60
CA ARG A 636 -6.42 -48.76 -7.20
C ARG A 636 -5.73 -48.73 -5.84
N ASP A 637 -4.92 -47.71 -5.62
CA ASP A 637 -4.47 -47.33 -4.29
C ASP A 637 -5.35 -46.18 -3.78
N ASN A 638 -6.00 -46.36 -2.63
CA ASN A 638 -6.89 -45.36 -2.03
C ASN A 638 -6.16 -44.50 -0.97
N GLY A 639 -4.83 -44.63 -0.85
CA GLY A 639 -4.02 -43.78 0.01
C GLY A 639 -4.04 -42.32 -0.43
N ILE A 640 -4.19 -41.42 0.53
CA ILE A 640 -4.12 -39.97 0.33
C ILE A 640 -2.75 -39.50 0.82
N ARG A 641 -1.92 -39.05 -0.11
CA ARG A 641 -0.57 -38.54 0.13
C ARG A 641 -0.63 -37.07 0.50
N LEU A 642 -0.09 -36.73 1.65
CA LEU A 642 -0.06 -35.39 2.20
C LEU A 642 1.40 -34.94 2.33
N LYS A 643 1.76 -33.84 1.66
CA LYS A 643 2.99 -33.13 1.97
C LYS A 643 2.70 -32.12 3.08
N ILE A 644 3.49 -32.19 4.14
CA ILE A 644 3.23 -31.44 5.37
C ILE A 644 4.48 -30.72 5.87
N VAL A 645 4.25 -29.57 6.48
CA VAL A 645 5.25 -28.73 7.13
C VAL A 645 4.71 -28.31 8.49
N GLU A 646 5.54 -28.36 9.54
CA GLU A 646 5.18 -27.89 10.87
C GLU A 646 4.78 -26.43 10.83
N ASP A 647 3.64 -26.10 11.45
CA ASP A 647 3.10 -24.77 11.34
C ASP A 647 3.83 -23.80 12.26
N VAL A 648 4.42 -22.75 11.67
CA VAL A 648 5.21 -21.75 12.37
C VAL A 648 4.39 -21.04 13.44
N PHE A 649 3.10 -20.85 13.21
CA PHE A 649 2.18 -20.18 14.14
C PHE A 649 1.90 -20.99 15.42
N ALA A 650 2.12 -22.31 15.38
CA ALA A 650 2.00 -23.17 16.56
C ALA A 650 3.25 -23.10 17.46
N LEU A 651 4.38 -22.63 16.93
CA LEU A 651 5.56 -22.33 17.74
C LEU A 651 5.24 -21.09 18.59
N GLY A 652 5.05 -21.26 19.90
CA GLY A 652 4.71 -20.16 20.79
C GLY A 652 5.67 -18.96 20.63
N ALA A 653 5.18 -17.73 20.88
CA ALA A 653 5.94 -16.49 20.72
C ALA A 653 7.30 -16.48 21.46
N THR A 654 7.44 -17.32 22.49
CA THR A 654 8.66 -17.55 23.28
C THR A 654 9.69 -18.47 22.64
N ALA A 655 9.37 -19.22 21.58
CA ALA A 655 10.34 -20.13 20.95
C ALA A 655 11.46 -19.41 20.17
N ILE A 656 11.28 -18.12 19.89
CA ILE A 656 12.30 -17.24 19.27
C ILE A 656 13.18 -16.57 20.34
N ALA A 657 12.69 -16.46 21.58
CA ALA A 657 13.49 -16.03 22.72
C ALA A 657 14.20 -17.25 23.32
N GLY A 658 15.35 -17.60 22.73
CA GLY A 658 16.40 -18.40 23.35
C GLY A 658 15.90 -19.62 24.12
N GLY A 659 16.01 -20.80 23.50
CA GLY A 659 16.20 -22.02 24.27
C GLY A 659 17.22 -21.71 25.35
N ARG A 660 16.77 -21.70 26.60
CA ARG A 660 17.58 -21.38 27.78
C ARG A 660 18.94 -22.01 27.56
N ARG A 661 19.99 -21.22 27.34
CA ARG A 661 21.36 -21.72 27.46
C ARG A 661 21.38 -22.36 28.85
N PRO A 662 21.63 -23.67 29.01
CA PRO A 662 22.19 -24.10 30.27
C PRO A 662 23.42 -23.20 30.46
N SER A 663 23.38 -22.39 31.51
CA SER A 663 24.50 -21.57 31.94
C SER A 663 25.74 -22.43 31.89
N GLY A 664 26.67 -22.12 30.98
CA GLY A 664 27.98 -22.75 30.81
C GLY A 664 28.10 -24.18 31.32
N GLY A 665 27.54 -25.15 30.60
CA GLY A 665 27.97 -26.53 30.76
C GLY A 665 29.30 -26.68 30.03
N THR A 666 30.38 -26.89 30.77
CA THR A 666 31.68 -27.30 30.20
C THR A 666 31.48 -28.40 29.17
N VAL A 667 32.05 -28.24 27.97
CA VAL A 667 31.99 -29.22 26.85
C VAL A 667 32.64 -30.57 27.22
N THR A 668 33.21 -30.66 28.42
CA THR A 668 33.67 -31.88 29.06
C THR A 668 32.93 -32.06 30.37
N GLN A 669 32.03 -33.04 30.45
CA GLN A 669 31.59 -33.58 31.73
C GLN A 669 32.80 -34.26 32.40
N PRO A 670 33.00 -34.13 33.72
CA PRO A 670 34.01 -34.93 34.41
C PRO A 670 33.70 -36.43 34.22
N PRO A 671 34.72 -37.30 34.11
CA PRO A 671 34.51 -38.73 33.90
C PRO A 671 33.51 -39.31 34.90
N ARG A 672 32.40 -39.84 34.39
CA ARG A 672 31.41 -40.50 35.24
C ARG A 672 31.86 -41.93 35.53
N ALA A 673 31.80 -42.33 36.81
CA ALA A 673 32.04 -43.71 37.19
C ALA A 673 30.97 -44.64 36.55
N LEU A 674 31.41 -45.75 35.96
CA LEU A 674 30.54 -46.77 35.37
C LEU A 674 29.57 -47.32 36.43
N THR A 675 28.27 -47.19 36.18
CA THR A 675 27.21 -47.66 37.08
C THR A 675 27.03 -49.17 36.93
N ARG A 676 27.18 -49.68 35.71
CA ARG A 676 27.16 -51.10 35.37
C ARG A 676 28.56 -51.49 34.89
N ARG A 677 29.20 -52.36 35.68
CA ARG A 677 30.52 -52.92 35.40
C ARG A 677 30.50 -54.41 35.72
N MET A 678 31.22 -55.19 34.93
CA MET A 678 31.41 -56.61 35.17
C MET A 678 32.88 -56.94 34.98
N VAL A 679 33.43 -57.70 35.92
CA VAL A 679 34.75 -58.32 35.82
C VAL A 679 34.55 -59.82 35.85
N ALA A 680 35.11 -60.50 34.88
CA ALA A 680 35.12 -61.96 34.82
C ALA A 680 36.51 -62.43 34.38
N GLU A 681 36.82 -63.67 34.69
CA GLU A 681 38.01 -64.31 34.13
C GLU A 681 37.84 -64.50 32.62
N ALA A 682 38.90 -64.21 31.87
CA ALA A 682 38.96 -64.37 30.42
C ALA A 682 38.85 -65.86 30.07
N PRO A 683 37.92 -66.26 29.18
CA PRO A 683 37.96 -67.59 28.60
C PRO A 683 39.31 -67.85 27.92
N TYR A 684 39.80 -69.08 28.02
CA TYR A 684 41.08 -69.51 27.41
C TYR A 684 41.23 -69.09 25.93
N TRP A 685 40.13 -69.07 25.16
CA TRP A 685 40.12 -68.57 23.78
C TRP A 685 40.70 -67.14 23.66
N LEU A 686 40.31 -66.22 24.55
CA LEU A 686 40.78 -64.83 24.50
C LEU A 686 42.25 -64.74 24.86
N LEU A 687 42.72 -65.56 25.81
CA LEU A 687 44.13 -65.68 26.17
C LEU A 687 44.97 -66.09 24.95
N VAL A 688 44.52 -67.11 24.21
CA VAL A 688 45.18 -67.59 22.98
C VAL A 688 45.15 -66.54 21.88
N ARG A 689 44.10 -65.72 21.78
CA ARG A 689 43.98 -64.70 20.73
C ARG A 689 44.98 -63.55 20.93
N GLU A 690 45.24 -63.15 22.18
CA GLU A 690 46.16 -62.04 22.50
C GLU A 690 47.62 -62.49 22.57
N LEU A 691 47.90 -63.61 23.24
CA LEU A 691 49.27 -64.06 23.49
C LEU A 691 49.78 -65.07 22.45
N GLY A 692 48.87 -65.71 21.70
CA GLY A 692 49.16 -66.88 20.90
C GLY A 692 49.15 -68.17 21.73
N HIS A 693 48.87 -69.30 21.07
CA HIS A 693 48.65 -70.59 21.74
C HIS A 693 49.86 -71.10 22.53
N ALA A 694 51.07 -71.00 21.95
CA ALA A 694 52.29 -71.49 22.59
C ALA A 694 52.64 -70.74 23.88
N GLU A 695 52.35 -69.44 23.95
CA GLU A 695 52.64 -68.62 25.12
C GLU A 695 51.56 -68.77 26.20
N ALA A 696 50.28 -68.88 25.80
CA ALA A 696 49.18 -69.19 26.71
C ALA A 696 49.40 -70.51 27.46
N ASP A 697 49.86 -71.56 26.76
CA ASP A 697 50.14 -72.87 27.37
C ASP A 697 51.39 -72.84 28.26
N ARG A 698 52.41 -72.07 27.90
CA ARG A 698 53.60 -71.88 28.74
C ARG A 698 53.23 -71.23 30.08
N VAL A 699 52.40 -70.18 30.06
CA VAL A 699 51.96 -69.47 31.28
C VAL A 699 51.14 -70.39 32.18
N LEU A 700 50.22 -71.18 31.63
CA LEU A 700 49.42 -72.15 32.42
C LEU A 700 50.22 -73.36 32.90
N ALA A 701 51.30 -73.72 32.22
CA ALA A 701 52.22 -74.77 32.67
C ALA A 701 53.13 -74.29 33.81
N ASP A 702 53.55 -73.02 33.76
CA ASP A 702 54.36 -72.39 34.82
C ASP A 702 53.52 -72.08 36.08
N ASP A 703 52.26 -71.68 35.90
CA ASP A 703 51.30 -71.41 36.97
C ASP A 703 49.87 -71.85 36.56
N PRO A 704 49.39 -73.00 37.07
CA PRO A 704 48.05 -73.51 36.75
C PRO A 704 46.89 -72.61 37.18
N ASP A 705 47.14 -71.69 38.12
CA ASP A 705 46.15 -70.74 38.64
C ASP A 705 46.22 -69.36 37.93
N ALA A 706 47.04 -69.23 36.88
CA ALA A 706 47.17 -68.00 36.12
C ALA A 706 45.91 -67.68 35.29
N GLY A 707 45.15 -66.68 35.73
CA GLY A 707 43.99 -66.14 35.02
C GLY A 707 44.22 -64.73 34.49
N THR A 708 43.63 -64.40 33.34
CA THR A 708 43.53 -63.02 32.84
C THR A 708 42.14 -62.47 33.14
N LEU A 709 42.01 -61.22 33.54
CA LEU A 709 40.71 -60.60 33.81
C LEU A 709 40.21 -59.82 32.59
N VAL A 710 38.94 -60.01 32.24
CA VAL A 710 38.21 -59.14 31.31
C VAL A 710 37.29 -58.23 32.11
N ALA A 711 37.46 -56.93 31.92
CA ALA A 711 36.55 -55.92 32.43
C ALA A 711 35.66 -55.40 31.29
N SER A 712 34.35 -55.34 31.55
CA SER A 712 33.38 -54.75 30.64
C SER A 712 32.52 -53.71 31.37
N GLY A 713 32.10 -52.68 30.65
CA GLY A 713 31.31 -51.57 31.18
C GLY A 713 30.15 -51.20 30.25
N GLU A 714 29.23 -50.39 30.77
CA GLU A 714 28.20 -49.75 29.95
C GLU A 714 28.80 -48.86 28.85
N ARG A 715 28.04 -48.65 27.76
CA ARG A 715 28.47 -47.83 26.62
C ARG A 715 28.88 -46.43 27.09
N PRO A 716 30.03 -45.89 26.64
CA PRO A 716 30.43 -44.52 26.96
C PRO A 716 29.36 -43.49 26.56
N SER A 717 29.34 -42.36 27.25
CA SER A 717 28.51 -41.22 26.86
C SER A 717 28.93 -40.70 25.48
N ALA A 718 28.03 -40.02 24.78
CA ALA A 718 28.24 -39.59 23.39
C ALA A 718 29.41 -38.60 23.21
N ASP A 719 29.86 -38.00 24.30
CA ASP A 719 31.00 -37.08 24.44
C ASP A 719 32.33 -37.76 24.79
N ALA A 720 32.34 -39.09 24.98
CA ALA A 720 33.58 -39.83 25.19
C ALA A 720 34.30 -40.07 23.85
N LEU A 721 35.56 -39.64 23.77
CA LEU A 721 36.48 -40.01 22.68
C LEU A 721 36.61 -41.54 22.68
N ALA A 722 36.18 -42.17 21.58
CA ALA A 722 36.28 -43.60 21.38
C ALA A 722 37.74 -44.07 21.56
N ALA A 723 37.94 -45.09 22.40
CA ALA A 723 39.16 -45.90 22.43
C ALA A 723 38.98 -47.12 21.53
#